data_AF-A0A0C9X2S1-F1
#
_entry.id   AF-A0A0C9X2S1-F1
#
_cell.length_a   1.000
_cell.length_b   1.000
_cell.length_c   1.000
_cell.angle_alpha   90.00
_cell.angle_beta   90.00
_cell.angle_gamma   90.00
#
_symmetry.space_group_name_H-M   'P 1'
#
loop_
_entity.id
_entity.type
_entity.pdbx_description
1 polymer ?
#
loop_
_entity_poly.entity_id
_entity_poly.type
_entity_poly.pdbx_seq_one_letter_code
_entity_poly.pdbx_strand_id
1 'polypeptide(L)'
;MKSPHQFVGFISGVALAFPMATVAGTNFDVCLTNLQNGTFGVGVDVGGTDDHGYPVNVSVATGMTYSLCVQACGGGQEPFQWSIFSQQFSSWLLPWLALVSQLPFGANDKLDNLESVLLTVGSPTLAAYSLALTVLNSRWVTRRFARCSYPNVRNAIRILSSLQQSPIKVVKDDRGLLASLIVLPQNDMWWTELYEWINYTHTWSISAATSIAWVVIAYIFTIISSFAVGITNAINSNGQGVGSLWLWLLPIVIGWLQISPKCNSTRLRSAIKRANNLAYVALDDGRAVRMNKTKTKARAIELTLTEVDDLRRDEKCTAPVFNYARFLPWVQAVEDVFEAFHAASNNFENHNPVNASNDWVPLGRDQRLRRRNRLGNRVQVKAYCTPQQPAERARSRWGPKVISRMFIASALALMLQWGTAGAALIQVWYTPTRGLDCRSASYLLYAALSTIVWVLLVTSSILTHYASTTQHHFEEEAIHEDEPIHEDEFTHEGEPIHEDEPIHEDEPIYEDELHEGEPIHEDEPILEGVAIPEGEAIHEGRAISHWPTRAARRTSIILRRLGKLVAAFNSLWVVVACLSQFASVFDNCYCNSSVFWLHDHAYNVIALLPGDVTSVKSAWVGGLFLAGGAAIIYVAFVNVFIDPPLPD
;
A
#
# COMPACT_ATOMS: atom_id res chain seq x y z
N MET A 1 -6.46 -1.13 -17.57
CA MET A 1 -7.45 -2.22 -17.76
C MET A 1 -8.83 -1.60 -17.66
N LYS A 2 -9.62 -1.67 -18.73
CA LYS A 2 -10.81 -0.83 -18.98
C LYS A 2 -12.15 -1.60 -19.00
N SER A 3 -12.23 -2.82 -18.47
CA SER A 3 -13.53 -3.51 -18.35
C SER A 3 -13.60 -4.45 -17.14
N PRO A 4 -14.50 -4.21 -16.16
CA PRO A 4 -14.70 -5.04 -14.98
C PRO A 4 -15.39 -6.38 -15.29
N HIS A 5 -16.05 -6.52 -16.44
CA HIS A 5 -16.75 -7.75 -16.82
C HIS A 5 -15.81 -8.90 -17.15
N GLN A 6 -14.61 -8.61 -17.67
CA GLN A 6 -13.64 -9.65 -18.01
C GLN A 6 -12.93 -10.22 -16.77
N PHE A 7 -12.66 -9.39 -15.76
CA PHE A 7 -11.99 -9.83 -14.54
C PHE A 7 -12.95 -10.52 -13.56
N VAL A 8 -14.17 -9.98 -13.38
CA VAL A 8 -15.22 -10.66 -12.60
C VAL A 8 -15.68 -11.93 -13.33
N GLY A 9 -15.76 -11.92 -14.67
CA GLY A 9 -16.02 -13.11 -15.47
C GLY A 9 -14.94 -14.19 -15.31
N PHE A 10 -13.67 -13.81 -15.17
CA PHE A 10 -12.58 -14.73 -14.89
C PHE A 10 -12.65 -15.32 -13.48
N ILE A 11 -12.92 -14.50 -12.45
CA ILE A 11 -13.04 -14.98 -11.06
C ILE A 11 -14.31 -15.84 -10.87
N SER A 12 -15.45 -15.43 -11.42
CA SER A 12 -16.67 -16.24 -11.43
C SER A 12 -16.48 -17.52 -12.25
N GLY A 13 -15.71 -17.46 -13.34
CA GLY A 13 -15.36 -18.62 -14.16
C GLY A 13 -14.49 -19.64 -13.42
N VAL A 14 -13.53 -19.20 -12.60
CA VAL A 14 -12.68 -20.09 -11.81
C VAL A 14 -13.37 -20.63 -10.56
N ALA A 15 -14.28 -19.86 -9.93
CA ALA A 15 -15.08 -20.32 -8.80
C ALA A 15 -16.24 -21.26 -9.20
N LEU A 16 -16.79 -21.09 -10.41
CA LEU A 16 -17.85 -21.96 -10.97
C LEU A 16 -17.30 -23.15 -11.76
N ALA A 17 -16.01 -23.15 -12.11
CA ALA A 17 -15.32 -24.30 -12.69
C ALA A 17 -14.73 -25.24 -11.63
N PHE A 18 -15.37 -25.37 -10.46
CA PHE A 18 -15.23 -26.61 -9.71
C PHE A 18 -15.90 -27.69 -10.56
N PRO A 19 -15.17 -28.69 -11.06
CA PRO A 19 -15.84 -29.85 -11.60
C PRO A 19 -16.47 -30.52 -10.37
N MET A 20 -17.79 -30.37 -10.20
CA MET A 20 -18.62 -31.46 -9.68
C MET A 20 -18.60 -32.61 -10.70
N ALA A 21 -17.40 -33.03 -11.13
CA ALA A 21 -17.25 -34.29 -11.80
C ALA A 21 -17.43 -35.31 -10.68
N THR A 22 -18.59 -35.95 -10.68
CA THR A 22 -18.81 -37.24 -10.03
C THR A 22 -17.91 -38.26 -10.74
N VAL A 23 -16.60 -38.13 -10.55
CA VAL A 23 -15.65 -39.20 -10.82
C VAL A 23 -15.94 -40.24 -9.74
N ALA A 24 -16.04 -41.52 -10.11
CA ALA A 24 -16.13 -42.59 -9.14
C ALA A 24 -14.97 -42.42 -8.13
N GLY A 25 -15.32 -41.99 -6.90
CA GLY A 25 -14.32 -41.67 -5.89
C GLY A 25 -13.67 -42.94 -5.38
N THR A 26 -12.36 -42.92 -5.20
CA THR A 26 -11.62 -44.03 -4.60
C THR A 26 -11.96 -44.10 -3.12
N ASN A 27 -12.45 -45.24 -2.64
CA ASN A 27 -12.56 -45.49 -1.20
C ASN A 27 -11.23 -46.06 -0.71
N PHE A 28 -10.40 -45.20 -0.10
CA PHE A 28 -9.08 -45.62 0.37
C PHE A 28 -9.19 -46.67 1.48
N ASP A 29 -10.12 -46.57 2.43
CA ASP A 29 -10.28 -47.59 3.48
C ASP A 29 -10.48 -49.01 2.89
N VAL A 30 -11.35 -49.14 1.89
CA VAL A 30 -11.59 -50.41 1.19
C VAL A 30 -10.34 -50.84 0.40
N CYS A 31 -9.68 -49.92 -0.30
CA CYS A 31 -8.46 -50.23 -1.03
C CYS A 31 -7.35 -50.74 -0.11
N LEU A 32 -7.09 -50.03 0.97
CA LEU A 32 -6.07 -50.30 1.97
C LEU A 32 -6.31 -51.66 2.63
N THR A 33 -7.58 -51.96 2.96
CA THR A 33 -7.97 -53.27 3.50
C THR A 33 -7.72 -54.40 2.50
N ASN A 34 -8.05 -54.21 1.22
CA ASN A 34 -7.79 -55.20 0.18
C ASN A 34 -6.29 -55.42 -0.05
N LEU A 35 -5.48 -54.37 0.11
CA LEU A 35 -4.03 -54.44 -0.05
C LEU A 35 -3.40 -55.24 1.09
N GLN A 36 -3.81 -55.01 2.34
CA GLN A 36 -3.39 -55.80 3.51
C GLN A 36 -3.78 -57.27 3.41
N ASN A 37 -4.90 -57.58 2.76
CA ASN A 37 -5.35 -58.95 2.52
C ASN A 37 -4.57 -59.70 1.41
N GLY A 38 -3.54 -59.08 0.81
CA GLY A 38 -2.67 -59.72 -0.17
C GLY A 38 -3.25 -59.83 -1.58
N THR A 39 -4.30 -59.07 -1.90
CA THR A 39 -5.02 -59.16 -3.18
C THR A 39 -4.18 -58.78 -4.40
N PHE A 40 -3.10 -58.01 -4.20
CA PHE A 40 -2.23 -57.48 -5.28
C PHE A 40 -0.85 -58.15 -5.33
N GLY A 41 -0.68 -59.30 -4.65
CA GLY A 41 0.58 -60.04 -4.58
C GLY A 41 1.19 -60.04 -3.17
N VAL A 42 2.13 -60.97 -2.96
CA VAL A 42 2.86 -61.15 -1.70
C VAL A 42 4.36 -61.06 -1.96
N GLY A 43 5.10 -60.31 -1.14
CA GLY A 43 6.55 -60.09 -1.32
C GLY A 43 6.97 -58.63 -1.14
N VAL A 44 8.29 -58.37 -1.19
CA VAL A 44 8.88 -57.03 -1.02
C VAL A 44 8.80 -56.22 -2.32
N ASP A 45 8.83 -56.89 -3.47
CA ASP A 45 8.83 -56.25 -4.80
C ASP A 45 7.45 -55.73 -5.24
N VAL A 46 6.40 -55.99 -4.45
CA VAL A 46 5.04 -55.54 -4.74
C VAL A 46 4.88 -54.03 -4.52
N GLY A 47 5.75 -53.42 -3.71
CA GLY A 47 5.71 -51.99 -3.38
C GLY A 47 5.15 -51.66 -2.00
N GLY A 48 5.13 -52.60 -1.06
CA GLY A 48 4.87 -52.31 0.35
C GLY A 48 6.04 -51.53 0.96
N THR A 49 5.74 -50.55 1.82
CA THR A 49 6.76 -49.74 2.51
C THR A 49 6.46 -49.62 4.00
N ASP A 50 7.46 -49.24 4.80
CA ASP A 50 7.24 -48.74 6.15
C ASP A 50 6.74 -47.28 6.15
N ASP A 51 6.59 -46.68 7.32
CA ASP A 51 6.17 -45.28 7.53
C ASP A 51 7.22 -44.24 7.09
N HIS A 52 8.40 -44.70 6.68
CA HIS A 52 9.51 -43.89 6.18
C HIS A 52 9.76 -44.09 4.68
N GLY A 53 8.99 -44.96 4.02
CA GLY A 53 9.10 -45.25 2.60
C GLY A 53 10.12 -46.34 2.25
N TYR A 54 10.67 -47.08 3.23
CA TYR A 54 11.58 -48.19 2.95
C TYR A 54 10.79 -49.44 2.55
N PRO A 55 11.23 -50.21 1.53
CA PRO A 55 10.52 -51.40 1.09
C PRO A 55 10.42 -52.48 2.18
N VAL A 56 9.21 -52.99 2.39
CA VAL A 56 8.93 -54.10 3.31
C VAL A 56 7.94 -55.08 2.68
N ASN A 57 7.78 -56.26 3.28
CA ASN A 57 6.77 -57.21 2.82
C ASN A 57 5.36 -56.62 3.05
N VAL A 58 4.49 -56.71 2.06
CA VAL A 58 3.11 -56.19 2.09
C VAL A 58 2.32 -56.64 3.33
N SER A 59 2.58 -57.84 3.86
CA SER A 59 1.89 -58.36 5.05
C SER A 59 2.15 -57.58 6.34
N VAL A 60 3.24 -56.81 6.40
CA VAL A 60 3.63 -55.98 7.55
C VAL A 60 3.80 -54.50 7.17
N ALA A 61 3.39 -54.13 5.95
CA ALA A 61 3.57 -52.79 5.42
C ALA A 61 2.66 -51.78 6.13
N THR A 62 3.25 -50.66 6.58
CA THR A 62 2.53 -49.51 7.13
C THR A 62 2.35 -48.39 6.11
N GLY A 63 2.99 -48.52 4.94
CA GLY A 63 2.88 -47.65 3.77
C GLY A 63 2.92 -48.44 2.45
N MET A 64 2.81 -47.74 1.32
CA MET A 64 3.01 -48.30 -0.03
C MET A 64 3.62 -47.29 -0.99
N THR A 65 4.29 -47.74 -2.04
CA THR A 65 4.78 -46.84 -3.10
C THR A 65 3.65 -46.15 -3.86
N TYR A 66 3.94 -44.99 -4.45
CA TYR A 66 2.97 -44.27 -5.30
C TYR A 66 2.45 -45.13 -6.46
N SER A 67 3.32 -45.89 -7.13
CA SER A 67 2.95 -46.76 -8.24
C SER A 67 1.96 -47.84 -7.81
N LEU A 68 2.19 -48.47 -6.65
CA LEU A 68 1.27 -49.46 -6.08
C LEU A 68 -0.06 -48.81 -5.69
N CYS A 69 -0.05 -47.60 -5.11
CA CYS A 69 -1.26 -46.87 -4.77
C CYS A 69 -2.14 -46.62 -6.01
N VAL A 70 -1.56 -46.13 -7.11
CA VAL A 70 -2.32 -45.88 -8.34
C VAL A 70 -2.82 -47.18 -8.97
N GLN A 71 -2.03 -48.26 -8.92
CA GLN A 71 -2.42 -49.56 -9.46
C GLN A 71 -3.56 -50.21 -8.65
N ALA A 72 -3.49 -50.14 -7.32
CA ALA A 72 -4.43 -50.81 -6.43
C ALA A 72 -5.69 -49.97 -6.16
N CYS A 73 -5.53 -48.67 -5.98
CA CYS A 73 -6.61 -47.74 -5.57
C CYS A 73 -7.09 -46.84 -6.72
N GLY A 74 -6.35 -46.77 -7.83
CA GLY A 74 -6.61 -45.81 -8.90
C GLY A 74 -6.02 -44.42 -8.64
N GLY A 75 -6.04 -43.57 -9.67
CA GLY A 75 -5.57 -42.18 -9.58
C GLY A 75 -6.63 -41.16 -9.12
N GLY A 76 -7.81 -41.63 -8.75
CA GLY A 76 -8.94 -40.79 -8.33
C GLY A 76 -8.75 -40.19 -6.94
N GLN A 77 -9.54 -39.16 -6.64
CA GLN A 77 -9.68 -38.59 -5.30
C GLN A 77 -10.75 -39.32 -4.50
N GLU A 78 -10.74 -39.14 -3.17
CA GLU A 78 -11.84 -39.57 -2.31
C GLU A 78 -13.18 -38.91 -2.68
N PRO A 79 -14.31 -39.62 -2.50
CA PRO A 79 -15.62 -39.06 -2.75
C PRO A 79 -15.92 -37.91 -1.79
N PHE A 80 -16.47 -36.83 -2.34
CA PHE A 80 -16.87 -35.66 -1.56
C PHE A 80 -17.88 -36.01 -0.46
N GLN A 81 -17.59 -35.60 0.78
CA GLN A 81 -18.49 -35.76 1.92
C GLN A 81 -18.96 -34.41 2.46
N TRP A 82 -20.24 -34.09 2.28
CA TRP A 82 -20.82 -32.81 2.70
C TRP A 82 -20.71 -32.56 4.22
N SER A 83 -20.85 -33.61 5.04
CA SER A 83 -20.73 -33.51 6.51
C SER A 83 -19.33 -33.06 6.93
N ILE A 84 -18.29 -33.68 6.38
CA ILE A 84 -16.90 -33.31 6.64
C ILE A 84 -16.62 -31.90 6.10
N PHE A 85 -16.97 -31.63 4.85
CA PHE A 85 -16.76 -30.33 4.22
C PHE A 85 -17.38 -29.20 5.06
N SER A 86 -18.67 -29.30 5.38
CA SER A 86 -19.40 -28.26 6.10
C SER A 86 -18.86 -28.04 7.52
N GLN A 87 -18.48 -29.12 8.21
CA GLN A 87 -17.86 -29.04 9.54
C GLN A 87 -16.50 -28.34 9.48
N GLN A 88 -15.62 -28.74 8.56
CA GLN A 88 -14.28 -28.18 8.44
C GLN A 88 -14.33 -26.72 7.97
N PHE A 89 -15.13 -26.41 6.95
CA PHE A 89 -15.33 -25.06 6.46
C PHE A 89 -15.84 -24.11 7.56
N SER A 90 -16.88 -24.53 8.29
CA SER A 90 -17.50 -23.69 9.33
C SER A 90 -16.58 -23.45 10.52
N SER A 91 -15.71 -24.43 10.84
CA SER A 91 -14.81 -24.35 12.01
C SER A 91 -13.50 -23.64 11.70
N TRP A 92 -12.91 -23.88 10.52
CA TRP A 92 -11.54 -23.49 10.23
C TRP A 92 -11.40 -22.33 9.23
N LEU A 93 -12.42 -22.00 8.45
CA LEU A 93 -12.33 -20.96 7.42
C LEU A 93 -13.39 -19.85 7.56
N LEU A 94 -14.65 -20.22 7.80
CA LEU A 94 -15.77 -19.26 7.84
C LEU A 94 -15.54 -18.08 8.82
N PRO A 95 -15.01 -18.28 10.04
CA PRO A 95 -14.74 -17.17 10.96
C PRO A 95 -13.75 -16.15 10.37
N TRP A 96 -12.75 -16.60 9.61
CA TRP A 96 -11.76 -15.73 8.97
C TRP A 96 -12.35 -14.94 7.81
N LEU A 97 -13.19 -15.58 6.98
CA LEU A 97 -13.91 -14.89 5.90
C LEU A 97 -14.83 -13.80 6.45
N ALA A 98 -15.49 -14.06 7.58
CA ALA A 98 -16.28 -13.06 8.27
C ALA A 98 -15.41 -11.89 8.75
N LEU A 99 -14.20 -12.17 9.27
CA LEU A 99 -13.27 -11.15 9.75
C LEU A 99 -12.68 -10.29 8.61
N VAL A 100 -12.53 -10.82 7.39
CA VAL A 100 -12.10 -10.03 6.21
C VAL A 100 -13.04 -8.84 5.98
N SER A 101 -14.34 -8.99 6.27
CA SER A 101 -15.32 -7.89 6.16
C SER A 101 -15.07 -6.72 7.12
N GLN A 102 -14.24 -6.92 8.15
CA GLN A 102 -13.89 -5.91 9.15
C GLN A 102 -12.65 -5.09 8.77
N LEU A 103 -12.01 -5.39 7.63
CA LEU A 103 -10.89 -4.59 7.15
C LEU A 103 -11.34 -3.17 6.76
N PRO A 104 -10.49 -2.15 6.98
CA PRO A 104 -10.83 -0.77 6.64
C PRO A 104 -10.81 -0.56 5.11
N PHE A 105 -11.98 -0.29 4.55
CA PHE A 105 -12.17 -0.03 3.11
C PHE A 105 -12.24 1.48 2.81
N GLY A 106 -11.76 1.88 1.63
CA GLY A 106 -11.68 3.28 1.19
C GLY A 106 -12.95 3.73 0.46
N ALA A 107 -13.57 4.84 0.88
CA ALA A 107 -14.89 5.25 0.39
C ALA A 107 -14.94 5.81 -1.06
N ASN A 108 -13.88 5.67 -1.87
CA ASN A 108 -13.82 6.25 -3.22
C ASN A 108 -14.71 5.51 -4.23
N ASP A 109 -14.50 4.21 -4.42
CA ASP A 109 -15.18 3.42 -5.45
C ASP A 109 -15.29 1.94 -5.03
N LYS A 110 -16.33 1.24 -5.51
CA LYS A 110 -16.53 -0.20 -5.23
C LYS A 110 -15.36 -1.06 -5.73
N LEU A 111 -14.72 -0.66 -6.83
CA LEU A 111 -13.59 -1.37 -7.42
C LEU A 111 -12.31 -1.22 -6.57
N ASP A 112 -12.04 -0.03 -6.06
CA ASP A 112 -10.90 0.22 -5.17
C ASP A 112 -11.02 -0.59 -3.86
N ASN A 113 -12.25 -0.79 -3.38
CA ASN A 113 -12.51 -1.63 -2.22
C ASN A 113 -12.25 -3.11 -2.51
N LEU A 114 -12.74 -3.64 -3.63
CA LEU A 114 -12.42 -5.00 -4.05
C LEU A 114 -10.91 -5.20 -4.21
N GLU A 115 -10.22 -4.24 -4.84
CA GLU A 115 -8.78 -4.27 -5.00
C GLU A 115 -8.05 -4.30 -3.64
N SER A 116 -8.50 -3.50 -2.67
CA SER A 116 -7.93 -3.49 -1.33
C SER A 116 -8.09 -4.83 -0.59
N VAL A 117 -9.21 -5.54 -0.80
CA VAL A 117 -9.44 -6.89 -0.26
C VAL A 117 -8.47 -7.87 -0.90
N LEU A 118 -8.39 -7.89 -2.24
CA LEU A 118 -7.52 -8.80 -2.98
C LEU A 118 -6.04 -8.57 -2.64
N LEU A 119 -5.62 -7.32 -2.45
CA LEU A 119 -4.27 -6.99 -2.00
C LEU A 119 -4.00 -7.48 -0.57
N THR A 120 -4.97 -7.30 0.33
CA THR A 120 -4.81 -7.68 1.75
C THR A 120 -4.77 -9.20 1.93
N VAL A 121 -5.72 -9.91 1.32
CA VAL A 121 -5.81 -11.38 1.39
C VAL A 121 -4.72 -12.04 0.55
N GLY A 122 -4.39 -11.46 -0.60
CA GLY A 122 -3.34 -11.96 -1.50
C GLY A 122 -1.92 -11.66 -1.03
N SER A 123 -1.72 -10.66 -0.16
CA SER A 123 -0.43 -10.38 0.48
C SER A 123 -0.63 -9.88 1.91
N PRO A 124 -0.76 -10.82 2.87
CA PRO A 124 -0.70 -10.46 4.28
C PRO A 124 0.59 -9.74 4.66
N THR A 125 1.70 -10.02 3.97
CA THR A 125 2.98 -9.33 4.16
C THR A 125 2.83 -7.84 3.88
N LEU A 126 2.18 -7.45 2.77
CA LEU A 126 1.93 -6.06 2.45
C LEU A 126 0.98 -5.39 3.46
N ALA A 127 -0.04 -6.11 3.90
CA ALA A 127 -1.01 -5.62 4.87
C ALA A 127 -0.34 -5.34 6.23
N ALA A 128 0.45 -6.28 6.73
CA ALA A 128 1.26 -6.14 7.93
C ALA A 128 2.27 -5.00 7.78
N TYR A 129 3.02 -4.97 6.67
CA TYR A 129 3.98 -3.90 6.40
C TYR A 129 3.33 -2.51 6.45
N SER A 130 2.17 -2.34 5.84
CA SER A 130 1.44 -1.07 5.78
C SER A 130 0.94 -0.61 7.16
N LEU A 131 0.49 -1.56 7.99
CA LEU A 131 0.08 -1.31 9.37
C LEU A 131 1.28 -0.94 10.24
N ALA A 132 2.35 -1.73 10.21
CA ALA A 132 3.57 -1.47 10.97
C ALA A 132 4.19 -0.11 10.60
N LEU A 133 4.23 0.23 9.31
CA LEU A 133 4.66 1.56 8.86
C LEU A 133 3.80 2.67 9.45
N THR A 134 2.47 2.51 9.47
CA THR A 134 1.56 3.54 10.03
C THR A 134 1.87 3.81 11.49
N VAL A 135 2.08 2.77 12.29
CA VAL A 135 2.44 2.89 13.71
C VAL A 135 3.79 3.59 13.90
N LEU A 136 4.81 3.16 13.15
CA LEU A 136 6.15 3.74 13.22
C LEU A 136 6.17 5.21 12.78
N ASN A 137 5.34 5.56 11.80
CA ASN A 137 5.21 6.90 11.27
C ASN A 137 4.59 7.85 12.28
N SER A 138 3.51 7.47 12.96
CA SER A 138 2.91 8.26 14.03
C SER A 138 3.94 8.58 15.12
N ARG A 139 4.72 7.58 15.55
CA ARG A 139 5.81 7.77 16.52
C ARG A 139 6.93 8.67 16.01
N TRP A 140 7.27 8.55 14.73
CA TRP A 140 8.31 9.37 14.12
C TRP A 140 7.91 10.84 14.03
N VAL A 141 6.69 11.18 13.61
CA VAL A 141 6.23 12.58 13.53
C VAL A 141 6.30 13.25 14.89
N THR A 142 5.75 12.60 15.92
CA THR A 142 5.74 13.19 17.28
C THR A 142 7.16 13.44 17.79
N ARG A 143 8.09 12.49 17.57
CA ARG A 143 9.51 12.69 17.91
C ARG A 143 10.18 13.76 17.08
N ARG A 144 9.80 13.88 15.79
CA ARG A 144 10.38 14.85 14.87
C ARG A 144 10.07 16.27 15.32
N PHE A 145 8.83 16.54 15.74
CA PHE A 145 8.37 17.85 16.23
C PHE A 145 8.61 18.09 17.73
N ALA A 146 9.22 17.15 18.47
CA ALA A 146 9.34 17.23 19.93
C ALA A 146 10.14 18.45 20.45
N ARG A 147 10.98 19.05 19.61
CA ARG A 147 11.77 20.26 19.94
C ARG A 147 11.15 21.55 19.40
N CYS A 148 9.98 21.49 18.76
CA CYS A 148 9.35 22.68 18.20
C CYS A 148 8.42 23.31 19.24
N SER A 149 8.79 24.47 19.76
CA SER A 149 7.94 25.30 20.62
C SER A 149 7.31 26.44 19.82
N TYR A 150 6.16 26.17 19.20
CA TYR A 150 5.40 27.18 18.46
C TYR A 150 3.88 26.90 18.55
N PRO A 151 3.00 27.92 18.45
CA PRO A 151 1.56 27.70 18.41
C PRO A 151 1.13 26.67 17.36
N ASN A 152 0.13 25.85 17.69
CA ASN A 152 -0.46 24.80 16.85
C ASN A 152 0.44 23.59 16.51
N VAL A 153 1.68 23.47 17.01
CA VAL A 153 2.54 22.29 16.79
C VAL A 153 1.81 20.99 17.15
N ARG A 154 1.10 20.96 18.29
CA ARG A 154 0.30 19.80 18.72
C ARG A 154 -0.80 19.43 17.72
N ASN A 155 -1.50 20.43 17.17
CA ASN A 155 -2.53 20.21 16.15
C ASN A 155 -1.90 19.73 14.84
N ALA A 156 -0.75 20.29 14.45
CA ALA A 156 -0.02 19.87 13.26
C ALA A 156 0.42 18.41 13.34
N ILE A 157 0.99 17.96 14.47
CA ILE A 157 1.36 16.55 14.70
C ILE A 157 0.14 15.64 14.52
N ARG A 158 -0.99 15.98 15.15
CA ARG A 158 -2.23 15.17 15.06
C ARG A 158 -2.80 15.13 13.66
N ILE A 159 -2.79 16.25 12.94
CA ILE A 159 -3.26 16.34 11.55
C ILE A 159 -2.37 15.50 10.63
N LEU A 160 -1.05 15.71 10.67
CA LEU A 160 -0.09 14.97 9.84
C LEU A 160 -0.15 13.46 10.11
N SER A 161 -0.28 13.07 11.39
CA SER A 161 -0.47 11.67 11.78
C SER A 161 -1.78 11.09 11.25
N SER A 162 -2.88 11.85 11.28
CA SER A 162 -4.20 11.42 10.80
C SER A 162 -4.31 11.37 9.28
N LEU A 163 -3.50 12.15 8.57
CA LEU A 163 -3.49 12.27 7.10
C LEU A 163 -2.55 11.27 6.41
N GLN A 164 -1.94 10.33 7.14
CA GLN A 164 -1.07 9.28 6.58
C GLN A 164 -1.74 8.46 5.48
N GLN A 165 -3.05 8.23 5.57
CA GLN A 165 -3.81 7.45 4.59
C GLN A 165 -4.36 8.31 3.44
N SER A 166 -3.92 9.56 3.32
CA SER A 166 -4.37 10.51 2.31
C SER A 166 -3.22 11.01 1.43
N PRO A 167 -3.46 11.30 0.14
CA PRO A 167 -2.45 11.87 -0.75
C PRO A 167 -2.26 13.36 -0.43
N ILE A 168 -1.60 13.65 0.68
CA ILE A 168 -1.28 15.02 1.10
C ILE A 168 -0.23 15.63 0.18
N LYS A 169 -0.47 16.87 -0.24
CA LYS A 169 0.51 17.69 -0.95
C LYS A 169 0.63 19.03 -0.24
N VAL A 170 1.88 19.45 -0.05
CA VAL A 170 2.23 20.72 0.57
C VAL A 170 2.75 21.63 -0.53
N VAL A 171 2.17 22.83 -0.64
CA VAL A 171 2.53 23.80 -1.68
C VAL A 171 3.59 24.74 -1.13
N LYS A 172 4.83 24.57 -1.61
CA LYS A 172 5.95 25.49 -1.45
C LYS A 172 5.95 26.42 -2.67
N ASP A 173 5.64 27.68 -2.45
CA ASP A 173 5.44 28.68 -3.51
C ASP A 173 5.91 30.03 -2.96
N ASP A 174 6.38 30.92 -3.83
CA ASP A 174 6.80 32.28 -3.51
C ASP A 174 5.69 33.13 -2.90
N ARG A 175 4.43 32.71 -3.09
CA ARG A 175 3.28 33.28 -2.39
C ARG A 175 3.29 33.08 -0.88
N GLY A 176 4.19 32.26 -0.32
CA GLY A 176 4.33 32.09 1.13
C GLY A 176 3.09 31.48 1.79
N LEU A 177 2.36 30.60 1.08
CA LEU A 177 1.10 30.02 1.55
C LEU A 177 1.28 29.19 2.82
N LEU A 178 2.27 28.31 2.85
CA LEU A 178 2.58 27.47 4.02
C LEU A 178 3.06 28.32 5.20
N ALA A 179 3.97 29.27 4.95
CA ALA A 179 4.48 30.17 5.97
C ALA A 179 3.35 31.03 6.58
N SER A 180 2.47 31.57 5.75
CA SER A 180 1.27 32.28 6.20
C SER A 180 0.36 31.40 7.06
N LEU A 181 0.15 30.15 6.67
CA LEU A 181 -0.67 29.20 7.41
C LEU A 181 -0.13 28.90 8.81
N ILE A 182 1.20 28.83 8.96
CA ILE A 182 1.88 28.52 10.21
C ILE A 182 1.97 29.77 11.09
N VAL A 183 2.44 30.89 10.53
CA VAL A 183 2.83 32.07 11.30
C VAL A 183 1.63 32.91 11.73
N LEU A 184 0.71 33.22 10.81
CA LEU A 184 -0.34 34.21 11.06
C LEU A 184 -1.33 33.76 12.15
N PRO A 185 -1.66 34.60 13.14
CA PRO A 185 -2.57 34.24 14.23
C PRO A 185 -4.02 34.00 13.77
N GLN A 186 -4.44 34.58 12.64
CA GLN A 186 -5.75 34.34 12.05
C GLN A 186 -5.94 32.87 11.64
N ASN A 187 -4.84 32.16 11.37
CA ASN A 187 -4.85 30.77 10.96
C ASN A 187 -4.86 29.79 12.14
N ASP A 188 -4.82 30.25 13.40
CA ASP A 188 -4.95 29.36 14.56
C ASP A 188 -6.28 28.58 14.51
N MET A 189 -7.37 29.22 14.05
CA MET A 189 -8.66 28.55 13.86
C MET A 189 -8.62 27.49 12.74
N TRP A 190 -7.78 27.66 11.71
CA TRP A 190 -7.65 26.66 10.64
C TRP A 190 -7.14 25.32 11.21
N TRP A 191 -6.12 25.39 12.09
CA TRP A 191 -5.51 24.19 12.70
C TRP A 191 -6.50 23.47 13.62
N THR A 192 -7.23 24.22 14.44
CA THR A 192 -8.25 23.66 15.35
C THR A 192 -9.41 23.07 14.57
N GLU A 193 -9.96 23.80 13.59
CA GLU A 193 -11.07 23.34 12.74
C GLU A 193 -10.69 22.03 12.02
N LEU A 194 -9.54 22.01 11.35
CA LEU A 194 -9.12 20.81 10.63
C LEU A 194 -8.95 19.61 11.57
N TYR A 195 -8.32 19.83 12.72
CA TYR A 195 -8.16 18.80 13.74
C TYR A 195 -9.51 18.25 14.22
N GLU A 196 -10.47 19.10 14.58
CA GLU A 196 -11.79 18.67 15.06
C GLU A 196 -12.55 17.84 14.02
N TRP A 197 -12.53 18.27 12.75
CA TRP A 197 -13.27 17.58 11.68
C TRP A 197 -12.67 16.25 11.25
N ILE A 198 -11.34 16.08 11.35
CA ILE A 198 -10.68 14.80 11.04
C ILE A 198 -10.56 13.89 12.26
N ASN A 199 -10.63 14.44 13.48
CA ASN A 199 -10.60 13.68 14.73
C ASN A 199 -11.96 13.05 15.06
N TYR A 200 -12.57 12.43 14.06
CA TYR A 200 -13.70 11.54 14.30
C TYR A 200 -13.16 10.18 14.70
N THR A 201 -13.37 9.81 15.96
CA THR A 201 -13.18 8.44 16.38
C THR A 201 -14.28 7.61 15.72
N HIS A 202 -13.90 6.69 14.85
CA HIS A 202 -14.74 5.53 14.62
C HIS A 202 -14.63 4.74 15.93
N THR A 203 -15.43 5.11 16.93
CA THR A 203 -15.56 4.32 18.14
C THR A 203 -15.76 2.88 17.69
N TRP A 204 -15.02 1.96 18.32
CA TRP A 204 -15.10 0.54 18.03
C TRP A 204 -16.57 0.21 17.79
N SER A 205 -16.96 -0.12 16.55
CA SER A 205 -18.35 -0.50 16.39
C SER A 205 -18.47 -1.74 17.27
N ILE A 206 -19.37 -1.72 18.24
CA ILE A 206 -19.55 -2.83 19.18
C ILE A 206 -19.67 -4.14 18.38
N SER A 207 -20.23 -4.07 17.17
CA SER A 207 -20.21 -5.13 16.17
C SER A 207 -18.81 -5.65 15.81
N ALA A 208 -17.84 -4.81 15.44
CA ALA A 208 -16.49 -5.25 15.06
C ALA A 208 -15.77 -5.92 16.24
N ALA A 209 -15.90 -5.34 17.44
CA ALA A 209 -15.33 -5.92 18.66
C ALA A 209 -15.94 -7.29 18.98
N THR A 210 -17.26 -7.40 18.86
CA THR A 210 -18.00 -8.64 19.09
C THR A 210 -17.65 -9.70 18.04
N SER A 211 -17.49 -9.31 16.77
CA SER A 211 -17.03 -10.21 15.71
C SER A 211 -15.63 -10.77 15.98
N ILE A 212 -14.67 -9.93 16.38
CA ILE A 212 -13.33 -10.39 16.77
C ILE A 212 -13.42 -11.37 17.94
N ALA A 213 -14.15 -11.01 18.99
CA ALA A 213 -14.31 -11.86 20.17
C ALA A 213 -14.88 -13.24 19.79
N TRP A 214 -15.91 -13.27 18.94
CA TRP A 214 -16.47 -14.53 18.45
C TRP A 214 -15.51 -15.36 17.62
N VAL A 215 -14.71 -14.73 16.74
CA VAL A 215 -13.69 -15.45 15.96
C VAL A 215 -12.63 -16.07 16.89
N VAL A 216 -12.18 -15.33 17.92
CA VAL A 216 -11.22 -15.84 18.90
C VAL A 216 -11.81 -16.99 19.72
N ILE A 217 -13.04 -16.84 20.22
CA ILE A 217 -13.74 -17.87 20.99
C ILE A 217 -13.95 -19.13 20.13
N ALA A 218 -14.43 -18.96 18.90
CA ALA A 218 -14.61 -20.07 17.96
C ALA A 218 -13.29 -20.79 17.72
N TYR A 219 -12.20 -20.05 17.42
CA TYR A 219 -10.89 -20.64 17.19
C TYR A 219 -10.35 -21.41 18.40
N ILE A 220 -10.52 -20.89 19.62
CA ILE A 220 -10.15 -21.59 20.87
C ILE A 220 -10.93 -22.89 21.00
N PHE A 221 -12.26 -22.87 20.78
CA PHE A 221 -13.07 -24.09 20.83
C PHE A 221 -12.65 -25.10 19.75
N THR A 222 -12.33 -24.63 18.54
CA THR A 222 -11.83 -25.47 17.45
C THR A 222 -10.50 -26.13 17.81
N ILE A 223 -9.58 -25.40 18.45
CA ILE A 223 -8.32 -25.96 18.98
C ILE A 223 -8.61 -27.03 20.04
N ILE A 224 -9.45 -26.73 21.04
CA ILE A 224 -9.78 -27.67 22.12
C ILE A 224 -10.41 -28.95 21.52
N SER A 225 -11.37 -28.78 20.60
CA SER A 225 -12.02 -29.90 19.91
C SER A 225 -11.02 -30.76 19.14
N SER A 226 -10.02 -30.14 18.47
CA SER A 226 -8.99 -30.87 17.74
C SER A 226 -8.19 -31.83 18.64
N PHE A 227 -7.83 -31.40 19.85
CA PHE A 227 -7.11 -32.23 20.81
C PHE A 227 -8.00 -33.24 21.56
N ALA A 228 -9.25 -32.87 21.83
CA ALA A 228 -10.18 -33.71 22.59
C ALA A 228 -10.77 -34.87 21.76
N VAL A 229 -10.98 -34.67 20.45
CA VAL A 229 -11.76 -35.60 19.61
C VAL A 229 -10.95 -36.23 18.47
N GLY A 230 -9.86 -35.62 17.96
CA GLY A 230 -9.51 -35.81 16.54
C GLY A 230 -8.05 -35.78 16.09
N ILE A 231 -7.08 -36.27 16.86
CA ILE A 231 -5.72 -36.55 16.31
C ILE A 231 -5.45 -38.05 16.10
N THR A 232 -6.33 -38.93 16.57
CA THR A 232 -6.07 -40.39 16.55
C THR A 232 -6.62 -41.13 15.33
N ASN A 233 -7.53 -40.53 14.55
CA ASN A 233 -8.34 -41.28 13.56
C ASN A 233 -8.22 -40.79 12.11
N ALA A 234 -7.45 -39.72 11.84
CA ALA A 234 -7.29 -39.17 10.49
C ALA A 234 -5.80 -39.08 10.13
N ILE A 235 -5.44 -39.67 8.99
CA ILE A 235 -4.07 -39.64 8.43
C ILE A 235 -3.69 -38.21 8.03
N ASN A 236 -4.67 -37.42 7.58
CA ASN A 236 -4.47 -36.06 7.09
C ASN A 236 -4.94 -34.98 8.07
N SER A 237 -4.09 -33.97 8.29
CA SER A 237 -4.43 -32.73 9.01
C SER A 237 -5.25 -31.78 8.13
N ASN A 238 -6.52 -32.11 7.88
CA ASN A 238 -7.33 -31.40 6.89
C ASN A 238 -7.82 -30.00 7.31
N GLY A 239 -7.91 -29.66 8.61
CA GLY A 239 -8.42 -28.34 9.05
C GLY A 239 -7.40 -27.44 9.76
N GLN A 240 -6.48 -28.05 10.49
CA GLN A 240 -5.62 -27.39 11.47
C GLN A 240 -4.67 -26.34 10.84
N GLY A 241 -4.03 -26.69 9.73
CA GLY A 241 -3.17 -25.80 8.96
C GLY A 241 -3.88 -24.53 8.49
N VAL A 242 -5.14 -24.62 8.06
CA VAL A 242 -5.94 -23.47 7.61
C VAL A 242 -6.15 -22.48 8.76
N GLY A 243 -6.45 -22.97 9.96
CA GLY A 243 -6.60 -22.11 11.14
C GLY A 243 -5.35 -21.28 11.45
N SER A 244 -4.17 -21.92 11.45
CA SER A 244 -2.90 -21.22 11.66
C SER A 244 -2.58 -20.26 10.52
N LEU A 245 -2.86 -20.65 9.28
CA LEU A 245 -2.59 -19.87 8.08
C LEU A 245 -3.29 -18.51 8.12
N TRP A 246 -4.55 -18.46 8.55
CA TRP A 246 -5.36 -17.24 8.57
C TRP A 246 -5.21 -16.39 9.84
N LEU A 247 -4.46 -16.87 10.83
CA LEU A 247 -4.32 -16.21 12.14
C LEU A 247 -3.73 -14.80 12.05
N TRP A 248 -2.96 -14.48 10.99
CA TRP A 248 -2.41 -13.15 10.74
C TRP A 248 -3.49 -12.06 10.67
N LEU A 249 -4.72 -12.43 10.29
CA LEU A 249 -5.81 -11.48 10.09
C LEU A 249 -6.22 -10.81 11.40
N LEU A 250 -6.11 -11.49 12.55
CA LEU A 250 -6.43 -10.93 13.86
C LEU A 250 -5.56 -9.71 14.18
N PRO A 251 -4.21 -9.80 14.21
CA PRO A 251 -3.35 -8.65 14.42
C PRO A 251 -3.62 -7.48 13.46
N ILE A 252 -3.92 -7.77 12.18
CA ILE A 252 -4.19 -6.74 11.18
C ILE A 252 -5.50 -6.02 11.48
N VAL A 253 -6.59 -6.74 11.72
CA VAL A 253 -7.89 -6.13 12.01
C VAL A 253 -7.86 -5.40 13.34
N ILE A 254 -7.30 -6.01 14.40
CA ILE A 254 -7.14 -5.37 15.71
C ILE A 254 -6.33 -4.07 15.58
N GLY A 255 -5.18 -4.11 14.90
CA GLY A 255 -4.34 -2.92 14.75
C GLY A 255 -5.00 -1.80 13.96
N TRP A 256 -5.73 -2.13 12.88
CA TRP A 256 -6.47 -1.11 12.14
C TRP A 256 -7.63 -0.51 12.94
N LEU A 257 -8.34 -1.30 13.75
CA LEU A 257 -9.39 -0.77 14.62
C LEU A 257 -8.82 0.16 15.68
N GLN A 258 -7.68 -0.19 16.28
CA GLN A 258 -6.99 0.64 17.26
C GLN A 258 -6.53 1.98 16.67
N ILE A 259 -5.95 1.96 15.46
CA ILE A 259 -5.49 3.19 14.78
C ILE A 259 -6.65 4.02 14.25
N SER A 260 -7.76 3.38 13.85
CA SER A 260 -8.92 4.04 13.24
C SER A 260 -8.54 4.98 12.08
N PRO A 261 -7.90 4.45 11.02
CA PRO A 261 -7.33 5.24 9.92
C PRO A 261 -8.38 6.09 9.20
N LYS A 262 -7.99 7.29 8.77
CA LYS A 262 -8.91 8.23 8.08
C LYS A 262 -8.97 7.92 6.59
N CYS A 263 -9.70 6.86 6.23
CA CYS A 263 -9.81 6.37 4.85
C CYS A 263 -11.06 6.86 4.09
N ASN A 264 -11.98 7.59 4.72
CA ASN A 264 -13.17 8.14 4.06
C ASN A 264 -12.81 9.42 3.29
N SER A 265 -12.60 9.28 1.98
CA SER A 265 -12.15 10.36 1.10
C SER A 265 -13.14 11.52 0.96
N THR A 266 -14.45 11.27 0.94
CA THR A 266 -15.47 12.31 0.79
C THR A 266 -15.53 13.17 2.05
N ARG A 267 -15.49 12.53 3.22
CA ARG A 267 -15.41 13.21 4.52
C ARG A 267 -14.11 14.01 4.64
N LEU A 268 -12.98 13.41 4.25
CA LEU A 268 -11.68 14.04 4.35
C LEU A 268 -11.55 15.26 3.43
N ARG A 269 -12.01 15.13 2.17
CA ARG A 269 -12.08 16.23 1.22
C ARG A 269 -12.95 17.38 1.75
N SER A 270 -14.08 17.04 2.38
CA SER A 270 -15.00 18.02 2.97
C SER A 270 -14.37 18.75 4.16
N ALA A 271 -13.67 18.03 5.04
CA ALA A 271 -12.95 18.59 6.18
C ALA A 271 -11.86 19.59 5.73
N ILE A 272 -11.01 19.19 4.78
CA ILE A 272 -9.94 20.05 4.29
C ILE A 272 -10.48 21.24 3.50
N LYS A 273 -11.54 21.07 2.70
CA LYS A 273 -12.20 22.19 2.01
C LYS A 273 -12.76 23.21 3.01
N ARG A 274 -13.39 22.76 4.09
CA ARG A 274 -13.90 23.64 5.16
C ARG A 274 -12.78 24.40 5.85
N ALA A 275 -11.73 23.70 6.29
CA ALA A 275 -10.57 24.34 6.90
C ALA A 275 -9.93 25.36 5.93
N ASN A 276 -9.67 24.98 4.68
CA ASN A 276 -9.07 25.86 3.67
C ASN A 276 -9.91 27.11 3.34
N ASN A 277 -11.21 27.12 3.64
CA ASN A 277 -12.03 28.33 3.54
C ASN A 277 -11.77 29.32 4.70
N LEU A 278 -11.17 28.89 5.80
CA LEU A 278 -10.78 29.73 6.93
C LEU A 278 -9.36 30.32 6.77
N ALA A 279 -8.56 29.81 5.83
CA ALA A 279 -7.15 30.20 5.68
C ALA A 279 -6.97 31.67 5.26
N TYR A 280 -5.94 32.32 5.79
CA TYR A 280 -5.46 33.66 5.47
C TYR A 280 -4.03 33.59 4.91
N VAL A 281 -3.73 34.49 3.96
CA VAL A 281 -2.41 34.68 3.36
C VAL A 281 -1.95 36.13 3.58
N ALA A 282 -0.66 36.32 3.86
CA ALA A 282 -0.05 37.64 3.94
C ALA A 282 0.21 38.22 2.54
N LEU A 283 -0.11 39.50 2.36
CA LEU A 283 0.22 40.27 1.16
C LEU A 283 1.49 41.11 1.38
N ASP A 284 2.03 41.67 0.30
CA ASP A 284 3.22 42.55 0.37
C ASP A 284 2.95 43.85 1.14
N ASP A 285 1.70 44.33 1.10
CA ASP A 285 1.25 45.53 1.81
C ASP A 285 1.07 45.34 3.34
N GLY A 286 1.42 44.16 3.88
CA GLY A 286 1.31 43.83 5.30
C GLY A 286 -0.09 43.40 5.75
N ARG A 287 -1.11 43.43 4.87
CA ARG A 287 -2.45 42.94 5.21
C ARG A 287 -2.54 41.42 5.04
N ALA A 288 -3.36 40.79 5.87
CA ALA A 288 -3.72 39.38 5.72
C ALA A 288 -5.11 39.27 5.08
N VAL A 289 -5.22 38.53 3.98
CA VAL A 289 -6.49 38.33 3.26
C VAL A 289 -6.91 36.88 3.31
N ARG A 290 -8.20 36.65 3.47
CA ARG A 290 -8.80 35.31 3.46
C ARG A 290 -8.69 34.69 2.06
N MET A 291 -8.22 33.45 1.97
CA MET A 291 -7.95 32.75 0.70
C MET A 291 -9.17 32.68 -0.23
N ASN A 292 -10.40 32.62 0.31
CA ASN A 292 -11.62 32.61 -0.50
C ASN A 292 -11.85 33.92 -1.29
N LYS A 293 -11.18 35.01 -0.91
CA LYS A 293 -11.23 36.30 -1.63
C LYS A 293 -10.10 36.47 -2.65
N THR A 294 -9.15 35.54 -2.67
CA THR A 294 -8.02 35.58 -3.63
C THR A 294 -8.41 34.86 -4.91
N LYS A 295 -7.89 35.32 -6.06
CA LYS A 295 -8.13 34.66 -7.38
C LYS A 295 -7.49 33.27 -7.47
N THR A 296 -6.58 32.93 -6.55
CA THR A 296 -5.81 31.69 -6.56
C THR A 296 -6.59 30.49 -6.00
N LYS A 297 -6.56 29.37 -6.75
CA LYS A 297 -7.13 28.09 -6.30
C LYS A 297 -6.20 27.26 -5.41
N ALA A 298 -4.89 27.50 -5.48
CA ALA A 298 -3.89 26.81 -4.67
C ALA A 298 -4.11 27.03 -3.16
N ARG A 299 -3.78 26.02 -2.36
CA ARG A 299 -3.86 26.03 -0.90
C ARG A 299 -2.56 25.46 -0.32
N ALA A 300 -2.17 25.91 0.87
CA ALA A 300 -0.93 25.47 1.51
C ALA A 300 -0.86 23.95 1.70
N ILE A 301 -1.99 23.34 2.12
CA ILE A 301 -2.15 21.89 2.25
C ILE A 301 -3.38 21.47 1.44
N GLU A 302 -3.17 20.53 0.52
CA GLU A 302 -4.20 20.00 -0.38
C GLU A 302 -4.18 18.46 -0.44
N LEU A 303 -5.29 17.87 -0.88
CA LEU A 303 -5.38 16.44 -1.17
C LEU A 303 -5.59 16.20 -2.66
N THR A 304 -4.68 15.45 -3.29
CA THR A 304 -4.72 15.14 -4.72
C THR A 304 -5.53 13.86 -4.99
N LEU A 305 -6.81 13.89 -4.63
CA LEU A 305 -7.71 12.73 -4.72
C LEU A 305 -8.29 12.46 -6.14
N THR A 306 -8.23 13.41 -7.09
CA THR A 306 -8.96 13.35 -8.38
C THR A 306 -8.12 13.39 -9.66
N GLU A 307 -6.87 13.83 -9.62
CA GLU A 307 -6.02 13.86 -10.82
C GLU A 307 -5.57 12.43 -11.16
N VAL A 308 -5.57 12.02 -12.44
CA VAL A 308 -5.21 10.63 -12.83
C VAL A 308 -3.87 10.59 -13.56
N ASP A 309 -2.76 10.78 -12.83
CA ASP A 309 -1.46 10.26 -13.27
C ASP A 309 -1.37 8.75 -12.99
N ASP A 310 -1.15 7.98 -14.05
CA ASP A 310 -0.94 6.54 -14.02
C ASP A 310 0.23 6.17 -13.10
N LEU A 311 1.29 6.98 -12.99
CA LEU A 311 2.44 6.70 -12.13
C LEU A 311 2.08 6.71 -10.64
N ARG A 312 1.17 7.59 -10.20
CA ARG A 312 0.84 7.82 -8.77
C ARG A 312 -0.54 7.28 -8.38
N ARG A 313 -1.06 6.30 -9.12
CA ARG A 313 -2.43 5.78 -8.94
C ARG A 313 -2.71 5.32 -7.50
N ASP A 314 -1.85 4.49 -6.94
CA ASP A 314 -2.06 3.88 -5.61
C ASP A 314 -1.94 4.89 -4.46
N GLU A 315 -1.21 5.98 -4.67
CA GLU A 315 -1.11 7.05 -3.67
C GLU A 315 -2.49 7.65 -3.36
N LYS A 316 -3.40 7.65 -4.34
CA LYS A 316 -4.73 8.27 -4.26
C LYS A 316 -5.78 7.39 -3.57
N CYS A 317 -5.53 6.09 -3.48
CA CYS A 317 -6.44 5.13 -2.88
C CYS A 317 -6.36 5.20 -1.36
N THR A 318 -7.37 5.74 -0.68
CA THR A 318 -7.32 6.02 0.77
C THR A 318 -7.39 4.78 1.66
N ALA A 319 -7.58 3.58 1.10
CA ALA A 319 -7.55 2.35 1.88
C ALA A 319 -6.15 2.11 2.50
N PRO A 320 -6.06 1.64 3.75
CA PRO A 320 -4.78 1.60 4.48
C PRO A 320 -3.73 0.66 3.89
N VAL A 321 -4.14 -0.40 3.18
CA VAL A 321 -3.21 -1.32 2.49
C VAL A 321 -2.34 -0.59 1.45
N PHE A 322 -2.78 0.54 0.90
CA PHE A 322 -2.00 1.36 -0.03
C PHE A 322 -0.99 2.31 0.65
N ASN A 323 -0.86 2.25 1.98
CA ASN A 323 0.11 3.09 2.71
C ASN A 323 1.55 2.90 2.21
N TYR A 324 1.88 1.71 1.70
CA TYR A 324 3.17 1.43 1.06
C TYR A 324 3.53 2.46 -0.02
N ALA A 325 2.54 2.93 -0.80
CA ALA A 325 2.75 3.87 -1.90
C ALA A 325 2.86 5.33 -1.42
N ARG A 326 2.14 5.69 -0.35
CA ARG A 326 2.10 7.05 0.21
C ARG A 326 3.24 7.38 1.15
N PHE A 327 3.89 6.37 1.71
CA PHE A 327 4.86 6.56 2.78
C PHE A 327 5.94 7.61 2.45
N LEU A 328 6.59 7.51 1.30
CA LEU A 328 7.67 8.42 0.90
C LEU A 328 7.19 9.85 0.62
N PRO A 329 6.17 10.10 -0.23
CA PRO A 329 5.68 11.46 -0.43
C PRO A 329 5.08 12.07 0.84
N TRP A 330 4.46 11.28 1.72
CA TRP A 330 3.99 11.76 3.01
C TRP A 330 5.15 12.17 3.93
N VAL A 331 6.26 11.43 3.96
CA VAL A 331 7.46 11.84 4.72
C VAL A 331 7.99 13.19 4.23
N GLN A 332 8.01 13.43 2.91
CA GLN A 332 8.42 14.73 2.36
C GLN A 332 7.49 15.86 2.79
N ALA A 333 6.17 15.65 2.70
CA ALA A 333 5.18 16.62 3.16
C ALA A 333 5.33 16.94 4.66
N VAL A 334 5.62 15.93 5.49
CA VAL A 334 5.89 16.15 6.92
C VAL A 334 7.16 16.97 7.13
N GLU A 335 8.25 16.66 6.42
CA GLU A 335 9.50 17.42 6.54
C GLU A 335 9.32 18.87 6.07
N ASP A 336 8.52 19.12 5.02
CA ASP A 336 8.20 20.48 4.57
C ASP A 336 7.51 21.31 5.65
N VAL A 337 6.51 20.73 6.32
CA VAL A 337 5.80 21.37 7.42
C VAL A 337 6.72 21.51 8.64
N PHE A 338 7.51 20.48 8.93
CA PHE A 338 8.46 20.49 10.04
C PHE A 338 9.50 21.60 9.91
N GLU A 339 10.15 21.74 8.74
CA GLU A 339 11.18 22.76 8.51
C GLU A 339 10.64 24.16 8.79
N ALA A 340 9.44 24.46 8.30
CA ALA A 340 8.79 25.74 8.51
C ALA A 340 8.42 25.98 9.99
N PHE A 341 7.91 24.96 10.69
CA PHE A 341 7.64 25.05 12.14
C PHE A 341 8.91 25.16 12.97
N HIS A 342 9.99 24.46 12.58
CA HIS A 342 11.26 24.49 13.28
C HIS A 342 11.94 25.85 13.17
N ALA A 343 11.97 26.44 11.97
CA ALA A 343 12.45 27.81 11.77
C ALA A 343 11.62 28.82 12.57
N ALA A 344 10.29 28.71 12.52
CA ALA A 344 9.40 29.56 13.31
C ALA A 344 9.59 29.39 14.83
N SER A 345 9.82 28.16 15.30
CA SER A 345 10.09 27.86 16.72
C SER A 345 11.39 28.51 17.18
N ASN A 346 12.47 28.37 16.39
CA ASN A 346 13.76 28.97 16.72
C ASN A 346 13.68 30.50 16.81
N ASN A 347 12.99 31.15 15.86
CA ASN A 347 12.78 32.59 15.92
C ASN A 347 11.93 33.00 17.13
N PHE A 348 10.91 32.21 17.46
CA PHE A 348 10.03 32.46 18.60
C PHE A 348 10.76 32.33 19.94
N GLU A 349 11.60 31.31 20.11
CA GLU A 349 12.43 31.08 21.30
C GLU A 349 13.52 32.15 21.47
N ASN A 350 14.09 32.63 20.36
CA ASN A 350 15.05 33.73 20.35
C ASN A 350 14.40 35.11 20.54
N HIS A 351 13.09 35.17 20.74
CA HIS A 351 12.33 36.42 20.88
C HIS A 351 12.44 37.35 19.66
N ASN A 352 12.55 36.77 18.46
CA ASN A 352 12.53 37.52 17.21
C ASN A 352 11.08 37.67 16.72
N PRO A 353 10.54 38.89 16.53
CA PRO A 353 9.23 39.09 15.93
C PRO A 353 9.29 38.91 14.41
N VAL A 354 8.15 38.55 13.80
CA VAL A 354 8.06 38.35 12.34
C VAL A 354 8.39 39.61 11.57
N ASN A 355 7.84 40.75 12.00
CA ASN A 355 8.25 42.05 11.49
C ASN A 355 9.44 42.55 12.33
N ALA A 356 10.62 42.55 11.73
CA ALA A 356 11.87 43.00 12.37
C ALA A 356 11.85 44.48 12.81
N SER A 357 10.94 45.29 12.26
CA SER A 357 10.76 46.69 12.69
C SER A 357 9.99 46.84 14.00
N ASN A 358 9.39 45.77 14.53
CA ASN A 358 8.67 45.79 15.79
C ASN A 358 9.56 45.25 16.91
N ASP A 359 9.43 45.82 18.11
CA ASP A 359 10.03 45.22 19.31
C ASP A 359 9.29 43.96 19.72
N TRP A 360 10.03 42.99 20.25
CA TRP A 360 9.43 41.80 20.83
C TRP A 360 8.60 42.15 22.05
N VAL A 361 7.32 41.79 22.02
CA VAL A 361 6.43 41.97 23.17
C VAL A 361 6.48 40.73 24.06
N PRO A 362 6.86 40.84 25.35
CA PRO A 362 6.93 39.70 26.26
C PRO A 362 5.60 38.96 26.39
N LEU A 363 5.68 37.64 26.56
CA LEU A 363 4.54 36.74 26.72
C LEU A 363 3.82 36.97 28.05
N GLY A 364 3.02 38.03 28.15
CA GLY A 364 2.09 38.26 29.26
C GLY A 364 0.87 37.31 29.23
N ARG A 365 -0.01 37.42 30.24
CA ARG A 365 -1.29 36.69 30.31
C ARG A 365 -2.26 37.07 29.18
N ASP A 366 -2.04 38.20 28.49
CA ASP A 366 -2.90 38.67 27.41
C ASP A 366 -2.55 38.01 26.06
N GLN A 367 -3.50 37.21 25.55
CA GLN A 367 -3.41 36.52 24.27
C GLN A 367 -3.30 37.49 23.08
N ARG A 368 -3.72 38.76 23.21
CA ARG A 368 -3.58 39.79 22.17
C ARG A 368 -2.13 40.20 21.95
N LEU A 369 -1.32 40.25 23.00
CA LEU A 369 0.11 40.60 22.91
C LEU A 369 0.89 39.50 22.15
N ARG A 370 0.53 38.23 22.36
CA ARG A 370 1.10 37.07 21.64
C ARG A 370 0.86 37.10 20.13
N ARG A 371 -0.22 37.76 19.69
CA ARG A 371 -0.57 37.85 18.27
C ARG A 371 0.27 38.89 17.53
N ARG A 372 0.76 39.93 18.21
CA ARG A 372 1.52 41.03 17.56
C ARG A 372 2.87 40.57 17.03
N ASN A 373 3.57 39.70 17.75
CA ASN A 373 4.86 39.16 17.33
C ASN A 373 4.77 38.27 16.07
N ARG A 374 3.55 37.86 15.70
CA ARG A 374 3.25 36.93 14.59
C ARG A 374 2.66 37.61 13.35
N LEU A 375 2.67 38.94 13.29
CA LEU A 375 2.18 39.72 12.14
C LEU A 375 3.35 40.21 11.28
N GLY A 376 3.18 40.11 9.97
CA GLY A 376 4.14 40.62 8.99
C GLY A 376 3.59 40.53 7.57
N ASN A 377 4.29 41.15 6.62
CA ASN A 377 4.00 41.03 5.20
C ASN A 377 4.46 39.67 4.64
N ARG A 378 4.17 39.41 3.36
CA ARG A 378 4.50 38.15 2.69
C ARG A 378 5.97 37.75 2.83
N VAL A 379 6.89 38.69 2.58
CA VAL A 379 8.34 38.44 2.61
C VAL A 379 8.81 38.13 4.02
N GLN A 380 8.35 38.92 5.01
CA GLN A 380 8.68 38.73 6.42
C GLN A 380 8.18 37.38 6.95
N VAL A 381 6.94 37.01 6.63
CA VAL A 381 6.36 35.72 7.04
C VAL A 381 7.11 34.56 6.40
N LYS A 382 7.48 34.66 5.11
CA LYS A 382 8.29 33.65 4.42
C LYS A 382 9.65 33.50 5.10
N ALA A 383 10.36 34.61 5.32
CA ALA A 383 11.66 34.63 5.97
C ALA A 383 11.61 34.03 7.39
N TYR A 384 10.54 34.27 8.14
CA TYR A 384 10.36 33.71 9.49
C TYR A 384 10.29 32.18 9.53
N CYS A 385 9.81 31.56 8.46
CA CYS A 385 9.73 30.11 8.28
C CYS A 385 10.91 29.51 7.51
N THR A 386 11.88 30.34 7.08
CA THR A 386 13.08 29.88 6.39
C THR A 386 14.23 29.79 7.41
N PRO A 387 15.02 28.69 7.43
CA PRO A 387 16.20 28.61 8.28
C PRO A 387 17.19 29.75 7.97
N GLN A 388 17.69 30.45 9.00
CA GLN A 388 18.68 31.54 8.85
C GLN A 388 20.04 31.07 8.34
N GLN A 389 20.37 29.79 8.52
CA GLN A 389 21.57 29.17 7.97
C GLN A 389 21.15 28.08 6.98
N PRO A 390 21.69 28.07 5.75
CA PRO A 390 21.52 26.93 4.86
C PRO A 390 22.06 25.70 5.57
N ALA A 391 21.29 24.61 5.59
CA ALA A 391 21.74 23.38 6.21
C ALA A 391 23.07 22.96 5.54
N GLU A 392 24.11 22.71 6.33
CA GLU A 392 25.43 22.25 5.85
C GLU A 392 25.36 20.97 5.01
N ARG A 393 24.23 20.26 5.05
CA ARG A 393 23.94 19.12 4.18
C ARG A 393 22.65 19.36 3.40
N ALA A 394 22.74 19.17 2.08
CA ALA A 394 21.60 19.09 1.20
C ALA A 394 20.56 18.11 1.76
N ARG A 395 19.28 18.49 1.68
CA ARG A 395 18.16 17.70 2.18
C ARG A 395 18.17 16.32 1.53
N SER A 396 18.08 15.27 2.34
CA SER A 396 17.99 13.91 1.82
C SER A 396 16.70 13.76 1.01
N ARG A 397 16.84 13.31 -0.24
CA ARG A 397 15.74 12.96 -1.17
C ARG A 397 14.70 12.01 -0.57
N TRP A 398 15.10 11.23 0.43
CA TRP A 398 14.25 10.22 1.06
C TRP A 398 13.66 10.69 2.39
N GLY A 399 14.28 11.67 3.06
CA GLY A 399 13.91 12.10 4.41
C GLY A 399 14.55 11.26 5.52
N PRO A 400 14.47 11.70 6.79
CA PRO A 400 15.21 11.09 7.88
C PRO A 400 14.60 9.78 8.35
N LYS A 401 15.46 8.81 8.70
CA LYS A 401 15.11 7.50 9.30
C LYS A 401 14.07 6.70 8.49
N VAL A 402 13.98 6.91 7.17
CA VAL A 402 13.07 6.17 6.29
C VAL A 402 13.46 4.70 6.19
N ILE A 403 14.73 4.42 5.87
CA ILE A 403 15.25 3.05 5.72
C ILE A 403 15.04 2.22 7.00
N SER A 404 15.32 2.81 8.16
CA SER A 404 15.12 2.14 9.46
C SER A 404 13.64 1.76 9.69
N ARG A 405 12.69 2.66 9.37
CA ARG A 405 11.26 2.36 9.50
C ARG A 405 10.81 1.28 8.52
N MET A 406 11.27 1.33 7.27
CA MET A 406 10.98 0.30 6.28
C MET A 406 11.50 -1.06 6.74
N PHE A 407 12.75 -1.12 7.21
CA PHE A 407 13.37 -2.35 7.69
C PHE A 407 12.61 -2.97 8.88
N ILE A 408 12.27 -2.16 9.89
CA ILE A 408 11.51 -2.65 11.06
C ILE A 408 10.12 -3.13 10.62
N ALA A 409 9.43 -2.37 9.77
CA ALA A 409 8.12 -2.77 9.26
C ALA A 409 8.19 -4.07 8.44
N SER A 410 9.22 -4.24 7.61
CA SER A 410 9.47 -5.47 6.85
C SER A 410 9.74 -6.67 7.75
N ALA A 411 10.59 -6.51 8.77
CA ALA A 411 10.90 -7.58 9.72
C ALA A 411 9.64 -8.05 10.46
N LEU A 412 8.82 -7.12 10.96
CA LEU A 412 7.56 -7.45 11.62
C LEU A 412 6.54 -8.11 10.68
N ALA A 413 6.45 -7.63 9.43
CA ALA A 413 5.55 -8.18 8.43
C ALA A 413 5.92 -9.61 8.03
N LEU A 414 7.21 -9.86 7.76
CA LEU A 414 7.72 -11.19 7.43
C LEU A 414 7.62 -12.14 8.61
N MET A 415 7.92 -11.68 9.83
CA MET A 415 7.74 -12.45 11.05
C MET A 415 6.28 -12.88 11.23
N LEU A 416 5.32 -11.97 11.05
CA LEU A 416 3.90 -12.32 11.15
C LEU A 416 3.50 -13.32 10.07
N GLN A 417 3.81 -13.04 8.80
CA GLN A 417 3.41 -13.89 7.68
C GLN A 417 4.02 -15.29 7.76
N TRP A 418 5.34 -15.39 7.96
CA TRP A 418 6.02 -16.67 8.03
C TRP A 418 5.80 -17.35 9.38
N GLY A 419 5.46 -16.62 10.44
CA GLY A 419 5.00 -17.21 11.69
C GLY A 419 3.68 -17.96 11.51
N THR A 420 2.70 -17.38 10.80
CA THR A 420 1.38 -18.00 10.62
C THR A 420 1.35 -19.02 9.47
N ALA A 421 1.90 -18.66 8.30
CA ALA A 421 1.97 -19.58 7.16
C ALA A 421 3.02 -20.68 7.35
N GLY A 422 4.14 -20.38 8.01
CA GLY A 422 5.15 -21.37 8.39
C GLY A 422 4.63 -22.34 9.45
N ALA A 423 3.79 -21.89 10.39
CA ALA A 423 3.07 -22.81 11.28
C ALA A 423 2.16 -23.76 10.50
N ALA A 424 1.34 -23.24 9.59
CA ALA A 424 0.49 -24.06 8.72
C ALA A 424 1.31 -25.06 7.89
N LEU A 425 2.46 -24.64 7.37
CA LEU A 425 3.39 -25.48 6.63
C LEU A 425 3.95 -26.61 7.51
N ILE A 426 4.48 -26.29 8.70
CA ILE A 426 5.07 -27.27 9.63
C ILE A 426 4.02 -28.32 10.03
N GLN A 427 2.78 -27.89 10.28
CA GLN A 427 1.70 -28.77 10.71
C GLN A 427 1.38 -29.86 9.69
N VAL A 428 1.44 -29.53 8.41
CA VAL A 428 1.20 -30.47 7.31
C VAL A 428 2.49 -31.18 6.89
N TRP A 429 3.65 -30.54 6.99
CA TRP A 429 4.93 -31.15 6.63
C TRP A 429 5.23 -32.42 7.45
N TYR A 430 4.86 -32.40 8.74
CA TYR A 430 5.06 -33.52 9.65
C TYR A 430 3.88 -34.49 9.71
N THR A 431 2.83 -34.31 8.90
CA THR A 431 1.85 -35.38 8.67
C THR A 431 2.45 -36.40 7.72
N PRO A 432 2.40 -37.71 8.04
CA PRO A 432 2.81 -38.73 7.09
C PRO A 432 1.92 -38.67 5.84
N THR A 433 2.46 -38.70 4.63
CA THR A 433 3.87 -38.83 4.20
C THR A 433 4.69 -37.55 4.40
N ARG A 434 5.80 -37.64 5.14
CA ARG A 434 6.61 -36.45 5.48
C ARG A 434 7.23 -35.84 4.24
N GLY A 435 7.00 -34.54 4.03
CA GLY A 435 7.58 -33.79 2.92
C GLY A 435 6.64 -32.75 2.35
N LEU A 436 6.93 -32.34 1.11
CA LEU A 436 6.15 -31.34 0.40
C LEU A 436 5.08 -32.02 -0.47
N ASP A 437 3.89 -32.12 0.10
CA ASP A 437 2.65 -32.60 -0.52
C ASP A 437 1.84 -31.44 -1.15
N CYS A 438 0.68 -31.73 -1.74
CA CYS A 438 -0.19 -30.70 -2.33
C CYS A 438 -0.62 -29.62 -1.32
N ARG A 439 -0.85 -29.98 -0.04
CA ARG A 439 -1.31 -29.05 0.99
C ARG A 439 -0.19 -28.11 1.44
N SER A 440 0.93 -28.67 1.87
CA SER A 440 2.12 -27.92 2.29
C SER A 440 2.70 -27.08 1.15
N ALA A 441 2.74 -27.60 -0.09
CA ALA A 441 3.10 -26.83 -1.28
C ALA A 441 2.17 -25.63 -1.51
N SER A 442 0.86 -25.81 -1.31
CA SER A 442 -0.13 -24.73 -1.45
C SER A 442 0.11 -23.60 -0.46
N TYR A 443 0.44 -23.92 0.80
CA TYR A 443 0.76 -22.92 1.83
C TYR A 443 2.10 -22.24 1.57
N LEU A 444 3.13 -23.00 1.15
CA LEU A 444 4.42 -22.45 0.78
C LEU A 444 4.28 -21.48 -0.41
N LEU A 445 3.54 -21.88 -1.44
CA LEU A 445 3.25 -21.03 -2.60
C LEU A 445 2.54 -19.74 -2.17
N TYR A 446 1.52 -19.85 -1.32
CA TYR A 446 0.82 -18.68 -0.79
C TYR A 446 1.74 -17.72 -0.03
N ALA A 447 2.63 -18.25 0.82
CA ALA A 447 3.58 -17.46 1.59
C ALA A 447 4.64 -16.78 0.71
N ALA A 448 5.16 -17.51 -0.28
CA ALA A 448 6.14 -17.01 -1.23
C ALA A 448 5.53 -15.91 -2.11
N LEU A 449 4.36 -16.13 -2.71
CA LEU A 449 3.67 -15.14 -3.53
C LEU A 449 3.28 -13.90 -2.72
N SER A 450 2.83 -14.06 -1.47
CA SER A 450 2.58 -12.94 -0.56
C SER A 450 3.82 -12.06 -0.36
N THR A 451 4.99 -12.69 -0.19
CA THR A 451 6.27 -11.99 -0.05
C THR A 451 6.68 -11.30 -1.35
N ILE A 452 6.54 -11.98 -2.49
CA ILE A 452 6.85 -11.42 -3.83
C ILE A 452 5.99 -10.18 -4.11
N VAL A 453 4.68 -10.24 -3.85
CA VAL A 453 3.78 -9.09 -4.01
C VAL A 453 4.29 -7.89 -3.20
N TRP A 454 4.65 -8.11 -1.93
CA TRP A 454 5.18 -7.05 -1.08
C TRP A 454 6.46 -6.44 -1.67
N VAL A 455 7.42 -7.26 -2.12
CA VAL A 455 8.67 -6.80 -2.76
C VAL A 455 8.36 -5.97 -4.01
N LEU A 456 7.50 -6.47 -4.90
CA LEU A 456 7.14 -5.79 -6.16
C LEU A 456 6.52 -4.40 -5.89
N LEU A 457 5.60 -4.32 -4.94
CA LEU A 457 4.86 -3.09 -4.63
C LEU A 457 5.73 -2.06 -3.89
N VAL A 458 6.52 -2.48 -2.90
CA VAL A 458 7.45 -1.57 -2.22
C VAL A 458 8.52 -1.06 -3.18
N THR A 459 9.08 -1.93 -4.02
CA THR A 459 10.06 -1.53 -5.04
C THR A 459 9.43 -0.56 -6.04
N SER A 460 8.20 -0.80 -6.46
CA SER A 460 7.47 0.16 -7.30
C SER A 460 7.32 1.52 -6.63
N SER A 461 7.01 1.59 -5.33
CA SER A 461 6.87 2.87 -4.62
C SER A 461 8.19 3.63 -4.57
N ILE A 462 9.30 2.94 -4.27
CA ILE A 462 10.65 3.51 -4.27
C ILE A 462 11.00 4.09 -5.64
N LEU A 463 10.74 3.34 -6.73
CA LEU A 463 11.00 3.81 -8.09
C LEU A 463 10.09 4.98 -8.49
N THR A 464 8.82 4.96 -8.08
CA THR A 464 7.90 6.09 -8.30
C THR A 464 8.40 7.36 -7.62
N HIS A 465 8.82 7.27 -6.35
CA HIS A 465 9.37 8.39 -5.60
C HIS A 465 10.69 8.90 -6.18
N TYR A 466 11.55 7.99 -6.62
CA TYR A 466 12.78 8.34 -7.31
C TYR A 466 12.51 9.12 -8.60
N ALA A 467 11.58 8.64 -9.43
CA ALA A 467 11.23 9.27 -10.69
C ALA A 467 10.58 10.65 -10.49
N SER A 468 9.66 10.78 -9.53
CA SER A 468 8.96 12.05 -9.26
C SER A 468 9.88 13.12 -8.67
N THR A 469 10.73 12.76 -7.72
CA THR A 469 11.62 13.74 -7.07
C THR A 469 12.73 14.20 -8.01
N THR A 470 13.20 13.33 -8.91
CA THR A 470 14.18 13.69 -9.92
C THR A 470 13.59 14.65 -10.96
N GLN A 471 12.33 14.46 -11.36
CA GLN A 471 11.67 15.37 -12.30
C GLN A 471 11.52 16.78 -11.70
N HIS A 472 11.11 16.90 -10.44
CA HIS A 472 10.97 18.21 -9.79
C HIS A 472 12.29 18.98 -9.69
N HIS A 473 13.41 18.31 -9.40
CA HIS A 473 14.71 18.96 -9.32
C HIS A 473 15.13 19.60 -10.65
N PHE A 474 14.90 18.92 -11.78
CA PHE A 474 15.21 19.45 -13.10
C PHE A 474 14.29 20.60 -13.52
N GLU A 475 13.02 20.56 -13.12
CA GLU A 475 12.09 21.68 -13.34
C GLU A 475 12.52 22.91 -12.54
N GLU A 476 13.00 22.75 -11.31
CA GLU A 476 13.46 23.85 -10.44
C GLU A 476 14.79 24.45 -10.92
N GLU A 477 15.75 23.63 -11.36
CA GLU A 477 17.00 24.11 -11.98
C GLU A 477 16.77 24.86 -13.29
N ALA A 478 15.87 24.36 -14.15
CA ALA A 478 15.57 25.04 -15.42
C ALA A 478 14.91 26.41 -15.23
N ILE A 479 14.10 26.59 -14.18
CA ILE A 479 13.49 27.90 -13.87
C ILE A 479 14.52 28.90 -13.35
N HIS A 480 15.58 28.44 -12.67
CA HIS A 480 16.62 29.31 -12.12
C HIS A 480 17.67 29.76 -13.15
N GLU A 481 17.85 29.05 -14.27
CA GLU A 481 18.77 29.50 -15.34
C GLU A 481 18.20 30.62 -16.23
N ASP A 482 16.88 30.87 -16.22
CA ASP A 482 16.23 31.91 -17.02
C ASP A 482 16.10 33.28 -16.31
N GLU A 483 16.68 33.47 -15.12
CA GLU A 483 16.72 34.77 -14.43
C GLU A 483 17.87 35.65 -15.03
N PRO A 484 17.60 36.83 -15.59
CA PRO A 484 18.64 37.63 -16.25
C PRO A 484 19.64 38.17 -15.22
N ILE A 485 20.93 37.91 -15.48
CA ILE A 485 22.05 38.47 -14.73
C ILE A 485 22.05 39.99 -14.95
N HIS A 486 21.64 40.75 -13.93
CA HIS A 486 21.90 42.18 -13.87
C HIS A 486 23.38 42.39 -13.52
N GLU A 487 24.18 42.83 -14.49
CA GLU A 487 25.49 43.43 -14.22
C GLU A 487 25.34 44.95 -14.01
N ASP A 488 26.05 45.45 -13.00
CA ASP A 488 25.98 46.82 -12.48
C ASP A 488 26.63 47.88 -13.39
N GLU A 489 25.94 49.03 -13.47
CA GLU A 489 26.42 50.43 -13.39
C GLU A 489 27.68 50.91 -14.16
N PHE A 490 27.50 51.88 -15.07
CA PHE A 490 28.40 53.03 -15.22
C PHE A 490 27.63 54.30 -15.67
N THR A 491 27.84 55.38 -14.92
CA THR A 491 27.41 56.77 -15.13
C THR A 491 28.29 57.53 -16.15
N HIS A 492 27.70 58.30 -17.07
CA HIS A 492 27.90 59.77 -17.22
C HIS A 492 27.19 60.39 -18.45
N GLU A 493 26.48 61.48 -18.14
CA GLU A 493 26.17 62.73 -18.88
C GLU A 493 26.53 62.93 -20.37
N GLY A 494 25.58 63.53 -21.10
CA GLY A 494 25.86 64.36 -22.29
C GLY A 494 24.86 64.25 -23.45
N GLU A 495 23.79 65.05 -23.42
CA GLU A 495 23.14 65.60 -24.63
C GLU A 495 24.11 66.64 -25.28
N PRO A 496 24.03 67.15 -26.55
CA PRO A 496 22.80 67.31 -27.37
C PRO A 496 22.91 67.41 -28.96
N ILE A 497 21.73 67.43 -29.64
CA ILE A 497 21.28 68.10 -30.90
C ILE A 497 21.75 67.72 -32.35
N HIS A 498 20.76 67.82 -33.27
CA HIS A 498 20.68 68.08 -34.74
C HIS A 498 20.32 66.86 -35.62
N GLU A 499 19.08 66.74 -36.14
CA GLU A 499 18.42 67.44 -37.28
C GLU A 499 19.14 67.23 -38.62
N ASP A 500 18.49 66.49 -39.55
CA ASP A 500 18.20 66.89 -40.95
C ASP A 500 17.92 65.65 -41.85
N GLU A 501 16.69 65.61 -42.39
CA GLU A 501 16.31 65.01 -43.69
C GLU A 501 16.68 66.05 -44.80
N PRO A 502 16.52 65.90 -46.16
CA PRO A 502 15.84 64.86 -46.95
C PRO A 502 16.43 64.60 -48.40
N ILE A 503 15.63 63.91 -49.26
CA ILE A 503 15.43 64.04 -50.75
C ILE A 503 16.24 63.15 -51.76
N HIS A 504 15.48 62.32 -52.50
CA HIS A 504 15.42 61.92 -53.95
C HIS A 504 16.62 62.20 -54.90
N GLU A 505 16.86 61.52 -56.04
CA GLU A 505 16.10 60.80 -57.09
C GLU A 505 17.17 60.06 -57.98
N ASP A 506 16.90 58.95 -58.69
CA ASP A 506 16.65 58.97 -60.15
C ASP A 506 16.35 57.54 -60.69
N GLU A 507 15.41 57.51 -61.64
CA GLU A 507 14.74 56.45 -62.44
C GLU A 507 15.63 56.01 -63.67
N PRO A 508 15.19 55.35 -64.79
CA PRO A 508 13.92 54.71 -65.20
C PRO A 508 14.02 53.42 -66.11
N ILE A 509 12.85 53.03 -66.66
CA ILE A 509 12.53 52.47 -68.01
C ILE A 509 12.16 50.96 -68.12
N TYR A 510 10.90 50.75 -68.54
CA TYR A 510 10.20 49.52 -68.95
C TYR A 510 10.48 49.15 -70.42
N GLU A 511 10.29 47.88 -70.79
CA GLU A 511 9.49 47.51 -71.98
C GLU A 511 9.12 46.01 -72.00
N ASP A 512 7.98 45.76 -72.64
CA ASP A 512 7.01 44.67 -72.48
C ASP A 512 7.18 43.45 -73.44
N GLU A 513 6.21 42.53 -73.30
CA GLU A 513 5.58 41.64 -74.31
C GLU A 513 6.08 40.18 -74.43
N LEU A 514 5.26 39.15 -74.73
CA LEU A 514 3.80 38.84 -74.78
C LEU A 514 3.71 37.39 -75.33
N HIS A 515 2.88 36.46 -74.83
CA HIS A 515 1.59 35.99 -75.39
C HIS A 515 1.13 34.74 -74.59
N GLU A 516 -0.09 34.64 -74.03
CA GLU A 516 -1.42 34.39 -74.66
C GLU A 516 -1.54 33.05 -75.41
N GLY A 517 -2.57 32.21 -75.28
CA GLY A 517 -3.85 32.21 -74.55
C GLY A 517 -4.54 30.84 -74.75
N GLU A 518 -5.24 30.29 -73.74
CA GLU A 518 -6.71 30.07 -73.65
C GLU A 518 -7.25 28.73 -74.23
N PRO A 519 -8.50 28.25 -73.96
CA PRO A 519 -9.63 28.85 -73.21
C PRO A 519 -10.37 27.93 -72.17
N ILE A 520 -10.94 28.49 -71.08
CA ILE A 520 -12.36 28.85 -70.78
C ILE A 520 -13.34 27.68 -70.45
N HIS A 521 -13.85 27.61 -69.20
CA HIS A 521 -15.26 27.93 -68.90
C HIS A 521 -15.55 28.15 -67.41
N GLU A 522 -16.39 29.16 -67.19
CA GLU A 522 -16.87 29.80 -65.97
C GLU A 522 -17.76 28.93 -65.07
N ASP A 523 -17.77 29.24 -63.76
CA ASP A 523 -18.98 29.54 -62.97
C ASP A 523 -18.57 30.04 -61.55
N GLU A 524 -18.91 31.29 -61.23
CA GLU A 524 -18.93 31.93 -59.89
C GLU A 524 -20.42 32.11 -59.46
N PRO A 525 -20.81 32.59 -58.24
CA PRO A 525 -20.12 32.83 -56.96
C PRO A 525 -20.89 32.19 -55.76
N ILE A 526 -20.51 32.30 -54.47
CA ILE A 526 -20.93 33.34 -53.49
C ILE A 526 -20.27 33.03 -52.11
N LEU A 527 -19.69 34.09 -51.52
CA LEU A 527 -19.36 34.39 -50.10
C LEU A 527 -19.62 33.34 -48.99
N GLU A 528 -18.63 33.11 -48.11
CA GLU A 528 -18.49 33.78 -46.79
C GLU A 528 -17.28 33.26 -45.98
N GLY A 529 -16.35 34.16 -45.66
CA GLY A 529 -15.52 34.17 -44.44
C GLY A 529 -14.56 33.01 -44.15
N VAL A 530 -13.29 33.14 -44.55
CA VAL A 530 -12.17 32.51 -43.82
C VAL A 530 -11.16 33.59 -43.44
N ALA A 531 -11.15 33.92 -42.14
CA ALA A 531 -10.05 34.60 -41.50
C ALA A 531 -8.95 33.57 -41.18
N ILE A 532 -7.73 33.86 -41.62
CA ILE A 532 -6.48 33.45 -40.96
C ILE A 532 -6.40 34.30 -39.68
N PRO A 533 -6.13 33.77 -38.47
CA PRO A 533 -4.77 33.33 -38.11
C PRO A 533 -4.77 32.17 -37.07
N GLU A 534 -3.67 31.58 -36.60
CA GLU A 534 -2.43 32.13 -36.08
C GLU A 534 -1.49 30.94 -35.86
N GLY A 535 -0.18 31.18 -35.93
CA GLY A 535 0.85 30.15 -35.80
C GLY A 535 0.70 29.31 -34.53
N GLU A 536 0.55 28.00 -34.72
CA GLU A 536 0.57 27.02 -33.66
C GLU A 536 2.01 26.87 -33.15
N ALA A 537 2.35 27.65 -32.12
CA ALA A 537 3.57 27.46 -31.37
C ALA A 537 3.50 26.10 -30.66
N ILE A 538 4.15 25.09 -31.25
CA ILE A 538 4.45 23.81 -30.61
C ILE A 538 5.47 24.10 -29.50
N HIS A 539 5.01 24.55 -28.33
CA HIS A 539 5.77 24.44 -27.09
C HIS A 539 5.60 23.02 -26.53
N GLU A 540 6.14 22.02 -27.25
CA GLU A 540 6.56 20.78 -26.61
C GLU A 540 7.84 21.09 -25.83
N GLY A 541 7.68 21.57 -24.60
CA GLY A 541 8.74 21.58 -23.59
C GLY A 541 9.13 20.15 -23.22
N ARG A 542 9.82 19.46 -24.13
CA ARG A 542 10.38 18.13 -23.92
C ARG A 542 11.65 18.28 -23.11
N ALA A 543 11.51 18.56 -21.83
CA ALA A 543 12.61 18.45 -20.87
C ALA A 543 13.30 17.09 -21.10
N ILE A 544 14.61 17.12 -21.28
CA ILE A 544 15.46 15.95 -21.56
C ILE A 544 15.46 15.08 -20.29
N SER A 545 14.40 14.33 -20.05
CA SER A 545 14.37 13.41 -18.92
C SER A 545 15.36 12.29 -19.25
N HIS A 546 16.46 12.26 -18.51
CA HIS A 546 17.52 11.26 -18.58
C HIS A 546 16.92 9.84 -18.66
N TRP A 547 17.50 8.96 -19.50
CA TRP A 547 17.02 7.59 -19.72
C TRP A 547 16.65 6.81 -18.44
N PRO A 548 17.35 6.96 -17.29
CA PRO A 548 17.02 6.25 -16.06
C PRO A 548 15.69 6.68 -15.45
N THR A 549 15.26 7.94 -15.60
CA THR A 549 14.00 8.44 -15.04
C THR A 549 12.81 7.87 -15.81
N ARG A 550 12.90 7.82 -17.14
CA ARG A 550 11.89 7.17 -17.99
C ARG A 550 11.83 5.67 -17.73
N ALA A 551 12.98 5.02 -17.59
CA ALA A 551 13.08 3.60 -17.25
C ALA A 551 12.44 3.33 -15.88
N ALA A 552 12.81 4.10 -14.83
CA ALA A 552 12.23 3.96 -13.49
C ALA A 552 10.70 4.14 -13.50
N ARG A 553 10.17 5.13 -14.22
CA ARG A 553 8.72 5.36 -14.38
C ARG A 553 8.03 4.16 -15.05
N ARG A 554 8.60 3.59 -16.12
CA ARG A 554 8.03 2.42 -16.79
C ARG A 554 8.10 1.17 -15.91
N THR A 555 9.26 0.92 -15.31
CA THR A 555 9.48 -0.23 -14.42
C THR A 555 8.57 -0.18 -13.20
N SER A 556 8.37 0.98 -12.57
CA SER A 556 7.44 1.10 -11.43
C SER A 556 6.01 0.73 -11.82
N ILE A 557 5.53 1.22 -12.98
CA ILE A 557 4.20 0.89 -13.49
C ILE A 557 4.05 -0.62 -13.74
N ILE A 558 5.07 -1.26 -14.33
CA ILE A 558 5.07 -2.71 -14.60
C ILE A 558 5.05 -3.50 -13.29
N LEU A 559 5.98 -3.23 -12.37
CA LEU A 559 6.09 -3.93 -11.09
C LEU A 559 4.79 -3.82 -10.29
N ARG A 560 4.15 -2.64 -10.28
CA ARG A 560 2.87 -2.45 -9.59
C ARG A 560 1.73 -3.25 -10.22
N ARG A 561 1.61 -3.22 -11.55
CA ARG A 561 0.56 -3.99 -12.26
C ARG A 561 0.75 -5.49 -12.03
N LEU A 562 2.00 -5.96 -12.11
CA LEU A 562 2.35 -7.35 -11.83
C LEU A 562 2.05 -7.72 -10.37
N GLY A 563 2.48 -6.90 -9.41
CA GLY A 563 2.23 -7.13 -7.99
C GLY A 563 0.74 -7.25 -7.66
N LYS A 564 -0.11 -6.40 -8.24
CA LYS A 564 -1.57 -6.49 -8.09
C LYS A 564 -2.16 -7.74 -8.72
N LEU A 565 -1.68 -8.13 -9.90
CA LEU A 565 -2.13 -9.34 -10.59
C LEU A 565 -1.75 -10.60 -9.79
N VAL A 566 -0.52 -10.67 -9.30
CA VAL A 566 -0.05 -11.77 -8.44
C VAL A 566 -0.84 -11.80 -7.13
N ALA A 567 -1.14 -10.65 -6.53
CA ALA A 567 -1.96 -10.58 -5.32
C ALA A 567 -3.38 -11.11 -5.55
N ALA A 568 -4.02 -10.71 -6.66
CA ALA A 568 -5.34 -11.21 -7.01
C ALA A 568 -5.34 -12.73 -7.23
N PHE A 569 -4.35 -13.26 -7.95
CA PHE A 569 -4.18 -14.70 -8.13
C PHE A 569 -3.95 -15.41 -6.79
N ASN A 570 -3.07 -14.88 -5.94
CA ASN A 570 -2.75 -15.48 -4.65
C ASN A 570 -3.93 -15.44 -3.67
N SER A 571 -4.75 -14.38 -3.73
CA SER A 571 -5.99 -14.27 -2.96
C SER A 571 -7.02 -15.30 -3.39
N LEU A 572 -7.10 -15.61 -4.69
CA LEU A 572 -7.99 -16.66 -5.20
C LEU A 572 -7.43 -18.04 -4.83
N TRP A 573 -6.12 -18.24 -5.00
CA TRP A 573 -5.42 -19.48 -4.70
C TRP A 573 -5.66 -19.92 -3.26
N VAL A 574 -5.51 -19.04 -2.27
CA VAL A 574 -5.68 -19.44 -0.85
C VAL A 574 -7.10 -19.92 -0.55
N VAL A 575 -8.12 -19.29 -1.13
CA VAL A 575 -9.51 -19.70 -0.95
C VAL A 575 -9.77 -21.03 -1.64
N VAL A 576 -9.33 -21.17 -2.89
CA VAL A 576 -9.48 -22.42 -3.67
C VAL A 576 -8.75 -23.57 -2.99
N ALA A 577 -7.51 -23.37 -2.55
CA ALA A 577 -6.73 -24.39 -1.86
C ALA A 577 -7.41 -24.86 -0.56
N CYS A 578 -7.98 -23.94 0.23
CA CYS A 578 -8.75 -24.32 1.42
C CYS A 578 -10.01 -25.11 1.06
N LEU A 579 -10.76 -24.68 0.04
CA LEU A 579 -11.97 -25.40 -0.41
C LEU A 579 -11.64 -26.79 -0.96
N SER A 580 -10.58 -26.90 -1.79
CA SER A 580 -10.08 -28.17 -2.32
C SER A 580 -9.65 -29.13 -1.20
N GLN A 581 -9.00 -28.61 -0.16
CA GLN A 581 -8.61 -29.40 1.01
C GLN A 581 -9.82 -29.95 1.78
N PHE A 582 -10.88 -29.15 1.96
CA PHE A 582 -12.10 -29.60 2.65
C PHE A 582 -13.00 -30.49 1.80
N ALA A 583 -12.90 -30.38 0.47
CA ALA A 583 -13.67 -31.17 -0.49
C ALA A 583 -12.98 -32.49 -0.88
N SER A 584 -11.92 -32.89 -0.14
CA SER A 584 -11.13 -34.09 -0.39
C SER A 584 -10.42 -34.14 -1.74
N VAL A 585 -10.20 -32.99 -2.40
CA VAL A 585 -9.48 -32.93 -3.68
C VAL A 585 -8.02 -33.31 -3.52
N PHE A 586 -7.43 -32.98 -2.37
CA PHE A 586 -6.06 -33.37 -2.02
C PHE A 586 -5.97 -34.79 -1.42
N ASP A 587 -7.09 -35.49 -1.24
CA ASP A 587 -7.11 -36.87 -0.74
C ASP A 587 -7.05 -37.83 -1.94
N ASN A 588 -5.85 -38.00 -2.50
CA ASN A 588 -5.58 -38.91 -3.63
C ASN A 588 -4.14 -39.45 -3.54
N CYS A 589 -3.82 -40.48 -4.33
CA CYS A 589 -2.49 -41.11 -4.30
C CYS A 589 -1.37 -40.11 -4.60
N TYR A 590 -1.56 -39.16 -5.52
CA TYR A 590 -0.51 -38.20 -5.89
C TYR A 590 -0.17 -37.23 -4.75
N CYS A 591 -1.20 -36.64 -4.15
CA CYS A 591 -1.03 -35.67 -3.07
C CYS A 591 -0.57 -36.35 -1.78
N ASN A 592 -1.18 -37.46 -1.37
CA ASN A 592 -0.86 -38.10 -0.09
C ASN A 592 0.51 -38.80 -0.09
N SER A 593 1.09 -39.08 -1.27
CA SER A 593 2.42 -39.72 -1.37
C SER A 593 3.59 -38.76 -1.53
N SER A 594 3.34 -37.45 -1.57
CA SER A 594 4.38 -36.43 -1.74
C SER A 594 5.26 -36.66 -2.97
N VAL A 595 4.70 -37.20 -4.07
CA VAL A 595 5.39 -37.52 -5.34
C VAL A 595 6.18 -36.35 -5.90
N PHE A 596 5.62 -35.15 -5.78
CA PHE A 596 6.27 -33.93 -6.24
C PHE A 596 7.65 -33.71 -5.57
N TRP A 597 7.79 -34.13 -4.32
CA TRP A 597 9.00 -33.93 -3.52
C TRP A 597 9.92 -35.16 -3.49
N LEU A 598 9.34 -36.36 -3.34
CA LEU A 598 10.10 -37.60 -3.15
C LEU A 598 10.44 -38.33 -4.45
N HIS A 599 9.81 -37.98 -5.56
CA HIS A 599 9.98 -38.62 -6.87
C HIS A 599 9.84 -40.15 -6.77
N ASP A 600 10.91 -40.90 -7.05
CA ASP A 600 10.91 -42.36 -7.07
C ASP A 600 10.77 -42.99 -5.67
N HIS A 601 11.01 -42.21 -4.60
CA HIS A 601 10.87 -42.65 -3.21
C HIS A 601 9.50 -42.28 -2.62
N ALA A 602 8.54 -41.86 -3.45
CA ALA A 602 7.22 -41.48 -3.01
C ALA A 602 6.44 -42.68 -2.47
N TYR A 603 5.88 -42.50 -1.28
CA TYR A 603 5.13 -43.54 -0.57
C TYR A 603 3.91 -42.92 0.08
N ASN A 604 2.84 -43.69 0.27
CA ASN A 604 1.60 -43.29 0.93
C ASN A 604 1.45 -44.10 2.22
N VAL A 605 1.14 -43.44 3.33
CA VAL A 605 0.95 -44.11 4.61
C VAL A 605 -0.44 -44.72 4.69
N ILE A 606 -0.49 -46.00 5.06
CA ILE A 606 -1.70 -46.83 5.14
C ILE A 606 -2.20 -46.93 6.58
N ALA A 607 -1.28 -47.05 7.53
CA ALA A 607 -1.59 -47.19 8.94
C ALA A 607 -0.68 -46.27 9.76
N LEU A 608 -1.29 -45.44 10.61
CA LEU A 608 -0.55 -44.56 11.52
C LEU A 608 0.05 -45.36 12.68
N LEU A 609 1.34 -45.15 12.95
CA LEU A 609 1.99 -45.67 14.15
C LEU A 609 1.81 -44.69 15.33
N PRO A 610 1.93 -45.16 16.59
CA PRO A 610 1.91 -44.26 17.75
C PRO A 610 2.96 -43.14 17.69
N GLY A 611 4.11 -43.40 17.03
CA GLY A 611 5.15 -42.40 16.78
C GLY A 611 4.67 -41.27 15.85
N ASP A 612 3.91 -41.61 14.80
CA ASP A 612 3.35 -40.64 13.85
C ASP A 612 2.34 -39.72 14.51
N VAL A 613 1.42 -40.30 15.28
CA VAL A 613 0.43 -39.53 16.05
C VAL A 613 1.13 -38.56 17.01
N THR A 614 2.20 -39.01 17.67
CA THR A 614 3.01 -38.15 18.55
C THR A 614 3.69 -37.02 17.77
N SER A 615 4.26 -37.32 16.60
CA SER A 615 4.88 -36.34 15.71
C SER A 615 3.88 -35.27 15.26
N VAL A 616 2.71 -35.67 14.76
CA VAL A 616 1.64 -34.77 14.32
C VAL A 616 1.16 -33.88 15.47
N LYS A 617 0.92 -34.46 16.66
CA LYS A 617 0.58 -33.68 17.87
C LYS A 617 1.65 -32.64 18.20
N SER A 618 2.92 -33.02 18.16
CA SER A 618 4.02 -32.12 18.48
C SER A 618 4.14 -30.97 17.46
N ALA A 619 3.96 -31.26 16.17
CA ALA A 619 3.97 -30.26 15.11
C ALA A 619 2.75 -29.32 15.21
N TRP A 620 1.59 -29.84 15.58
CA TRP A 620 0.39 -29.03 15.85
C TRP A 620 0.61 -28.06 17.01
N VAL A 621 1.11 -28.55 18.15
CA VAL A 621 1.46 -27.71 19.32
C VAL A 621 2.52 -26.66 18.95
N GLY A 622 3.60 -27.07 18.28
CA GLY A 622 4.66 -26.16 17.85
C GLY A 622 4.15 -25.07 16.91
N GLY A 623 3.30 -25.43 15.94
CA GLY A 623 2.69 -24.48 15.04
C GLY A 623 1.72 -23.51 15.73
N LEU A 624 0.97 -23.95 16.75
CA LEU A 624 0.12 -23.05 17.55
C LEU A 624 0.95 -22.00 18.30
N PHE A 625 2.07 -22.40 18.92
CA PHE A 625 2.98 -21.46 19.58
C PHE A 625 3.64 -20.50 18.58
N LEU A 626 4.03 -20.99 17.40
CA LEU A 626 4.64 -20.16 16.37
C LEU A 626 3.66 -19.11 15.82
N ALA A 627 2.47 -19.55 15.38
CA ALA A 627 1.45 -18.65 14.82
C ALA A 627 0.91 -17.69 15.89
N GLY A 628 0.53 -18.23 17.06
CA GLY A 628 0.01 -17.45 18.18
C GLY A 628 1.05 -16.46 18.72
N GLY A 629 2.29 -16.91 18.88
CA GLY A 629 3.41 -16.06 19.31
C GLY A 629 3.68 -14.91 18.34
N ALA A 630 3.74 -15.19 17.03
CA ALA A 630 3.92 -14.16 16.01
C ALA A 630 2.77 -13.13 16.03
N ALA A 631 1.52 -13.60 16.16
CA ALA A 631 0.35 -12.74 16.27
C ALA A 631 0.38 -11.87 17.53
N ILE A 632 0.69 -12.44 18.69
CA ILE A 632 0.78 -11.74 19.98
C ILE A 632 1.89 -10.68 19.94
N ILE A 633 3.10 -11.03 19.45
CA ILE A 633 4.22 -10.10 19.33
C ILE A 633 3.82 -8.91 18.44
N TYR A 634 3.15 -9.18 17.32
CA TYR A 634 2.72 -8.13 16.41
C TYR A 634 1.67 -7.21 17.06
N VAL A 635 0.66 -7.76 17.74
CA VAL A 635 -0.33 -6.97 18.49
C VAL A 635 0.31 -6.16 19.62
N ALA A 636 1.25 -6.76 20.36
CA ALA A 636 2.01 -6.07 21.40
C ALA A 636 2.81 -4.89 20.84
N PHE A 637 3.45 -5.07 19.69
CA PHE A 637 4.12 -3.99 18.97
C PHE A 637 3.16 -2.83 18.66
N VAL A 638 1.97 -3.12 18.11
CA VAL A 638 0.98 -2.08 17.81
C VAL A 638 0.57 -1.36 19.10
N ASN A 639 0.19 -2.10 20.14
CA ASN A 639 -0.24 -1.53 21.43
C ASN A 639 0.82 -0.66 22.12
N VAL A 640 2.10 -1.04 22.05
CA VAL A 640 3.18 -0.31 22.72
C VAL A 640 3.57 0.97 21.97
N PHE A 641 3.34 1.01 20.65
CA PHE A 641 3.80 2.09 19.79
C PHE A 641 2.67 3.01 19.28
N ILE A 642 1.41 2.65 19.50
CA ILE A 642 0.26 3.51 19.23
C ILE A 642 0.24 4.69 20.22
N ASP A 643 -0.11 5.88 19.75
CA ASP A 643 -0.23 7.12 20.55
C ASP A 643 1.01 7.52 21.38
N PRO A 644 2.10 7.97 20.73
CA PRO A 644 3.25 8.55 21.44
C PRO A 644 2.83 9.79 22.27
N PRO A 645 3.43 10.01 23.46
CA PRO A 645 3.19 11.22 24.23
C PRO A 645 3.54 12.45 23.40
N LEU A 646 2.64 13.43 23.37
CA LEU A 646 2.84 14.69 22.66
C LEU A 646 3.75 15.61 23.49
N PRO A 647 4.55 16.47 22.84
CA PRO A 647 5.28 17.51 23.55
C PRO A 647 4.30 18.43 24.30
N ASP A 648 4.71 18.87 25.49
CA ASP A 648 3.94 19.73 26.40
C ASP A 648 3.67 21.12 25.83
#